data_AF-A0A7Y6XZF2-F1
#
_entry.id   AF-A0A7Y6XZF2-F1
#
_cell.length_a   1.000
_cell.length_b   1.000
_cell.length_c   1.000
_cell.angle_alpha   90.00
_cell.angle_beta   90.00
_cell.angle_gamma   90.00
#
_symmetry.space_group_name_H-M   'P 1'
#
loop_
_entity.id
_entity.type
_entity.pdbx_description
1 polymer ?
#
loop_
_entity_poly.entity_id
_entity_poly.type
_entity_poly.pdbx_seq_one_letter_code
_entity_poly.pdbx_strand_id
1 'polypeptide(L)'
;MRNAMRVVVLLWGTFLFGHLPAAGADFSALEADIQQFAEQKELPAFAIQLIGPDGPIWSAGFVAGEYASAKQIDSQTIYRVGSISKLFTDIALMQLVEEGMVNLNAPVSLYLPSFKPKNPFDVEVTVEALMSHRSGLVREPPVGNYFDASEPSIKAVVDSLNDTTLVYEPLTKVQYSNAAVTVVGRIIEVLRGKPFHQVMQERFLDPLAMDGSFEQSDSLNARMPGGYMRPYHDRPFPAPNFTLGISPAGNLYASMDDLGKFVQALLHMGQGVKGRILQEQTLQMMWTPAGEIKSARNRQFGIGFALEDFEGEMSVGHGGAIYGFSSQLKVLPGSKLGVVASTNLDFANGAVNRIADHALRYALALQKGLPAPRLKLSRRIDVKTAASLKGNYRGDDGQPLAIRERHGNLFLERVGGFTMQLMQADGGVIVDGLLTYDDSVTITPEKIEAFGTVYHRIPSAKPTGDVADLEPFFGEYGEDHNVLYISEKHGKLNALIEWGTEYPLEKVADGLFQFPGYGLYPNETLRFHRNEAGRVTMADLGGILFERRKVVGVSDGVFKISPQRPVSELVEEALQASPPVEEGDFRQSDLVDVTKFADNIKLDIRYASDNNFLGTPVYSQPKAFLQREAAQALGRVSKRLAEMGYGLLIHDAYRPWYVTKVFWDATPEDKKIFVANPANGSRHNRGSAVDLTLYDLKTGLPIEMVGVYDEMSQRSYPHYPGGSSLQRWHRDLLVDEMTAGGFSVYEYEWWHFDFNGWQHYPLGNKTFEALEDNE
;
A
#
# COMPACT_ATOMS: atom_id res chain seq x y z
N MET A 1 71.11 38.29 -2.65
CA MET A 1 69.76 37.88 -3.10
C MET A 1 69.49 36.48 -2.56
N ARG A 2 68.50 36.36 -1.66
CA ARG A 2 68.26 35.20 -0.78
C ARG A 2 67.19 34.30 -1.40
N ASN A 3 67.50 33.01 -1.54
CA ASN A 3 66.51 31.95 -1.74
C ASN A 3 65.87 31.60 -0.40
N ALA A 4 64.54 31.64 -0.32
CA ALA A 4 63.78 31.23 0.85
C ALA A 4 63.00 29.94 0.56
N MET A 5 63.43 28.84 1.18
CA MET A 5 62.62 27.62 1.36
C MET A 5 61.37 27.98 2.16
N ARG A 6 60.18 27.73 1.60
CA ARG A 6 58.93 27.69 2.36
C ARG A 6 58.68 26.25 2.82
N VAL A 7 58.87 26.02 4.11
CA VAL A 7 58.39 24.85 4.83
C VAL A 7 56.87 24.96 4.89
N VAL A 8 56.15 23.99 4.31
CA VAL A 8 54.72 23.80 4.54
C VAL A 8 54.59 22.86 5.73
N VAL A 9 54.19 23.41 6.88
CA VAL A 9 53.82 22.64 8.07
C VAL A 9 52.41 22.10 7.83
N LEU A 10 52.28 20.79 7.65
CA LEU A 10 51.01 20.06 7.70
C LEU A 10 50.58 19.94 9.18
N LEU A 11 49.71 20.84 9.62
CA LEU A 11 48.99 20.71 10.88
C LEU A 11 47.91 19.63 10.70
N TRP A 12 48.18 18.43 11.23
CA TRP A 12 47.14 17.44 11.50
C TRP A 12 46.29 17.97 12.66
N GLY A 13 45.17 18.63 12.34
CA GLY A 13 44.15 18.97 13.32
C GLY A 13 43.40 17.70 13.71
N THR A 14 43.71 17.14 14.87
CA THR A 14 42.82 16.20 15.57
C THR A 14 41.50 16.91 15.87
N PHE A 15 40.46 16.67 15.06
CA PHE A 15 39.09 16.96 15.46
C PHE A 15 38.75 16.00 16.61
N LEU A 16 38.76 16.52 17.83
CA LEU A 16 38.13 15.87 18.98
C LEU A 16 36.64 15.81 18.70
N PHE A 17 36.12 14.65 18.29
CA PHE A 17 34.69 14.37 18.29
C PHE A 17 34.21 14.38 19.75
N GLY A 18 33.65 15.51 20.19
CA GLY A 18 32.98 15.60 21.48
C GLY A 18 31.84 14.60 21.54
N HIS A 19 31.78 13.77 22.58
CA HIS A 19 30.59 12.97 22.86
C HIS A 19 29.44 13.93 23.18
N LEU A 20 28.26 13.71 22.58
CA LEU A 20 27.03 14.37 23.01
C LEU A 20 26.75 13.94 24.45
N PRO A 21 26.82 14.81 25.46
CA PRO A 21 26.33 14.45 26.78
C PRO A 21 24.80 14.28 26.67
N ALA A 22 24.29 13.09 27.02
CA ALA A 22 22.86 12.83 27.11
C ALA A 22 22.14 13.80 28.08
N ALA A 23 22.88 14.41 29.02
CA ALA A 23 22.39 15.44 29.92
C ALA A 23 22.62 16.85 29.35
N GLY A 24 21.56 17.47 28.80
CA GLY A 24 21.50 18.92 28.55
C GLY A 24 21.22 19.37 27.11
N ALA A 25 21.12 18.45 26.14
CA ALA A 25 20.68 18.80 24.78
C ALA A 25 19.16 18.99 24.71
N ASP A 26 18.71 20.06 24.05
CA ASP A 26 17.29 20.36 23.85
C ASP A 26 16.75 19.66 22.59
N PHE A 27 15.84 18.70 22.80
CA PHE A 27 15.14 17.97 21.74
C PHE A 27 13.69 18.42 21.54
N SER A 28 13.22 19.48 22.22
CA SER A 28 11.84 19.97 22.08
C SER A 28 11.49 20.35 20.64
N ALA A 29 12.45 20.94 19.92
CA ALA A 29 12.33 21.29 18.52
C ALA A 29 12.16 20.04 17.62
N LEU A 30 12.87 18.95 17.92
CA LEU A 30 12.78 17.66 17.22
C LEU A 30 11.43 17.00 17.50
N GLU A 31 10.98 16.98 18.76
CA GLU A 31 9.68 16.46 19.17
C GLU A 31 8.54 17.16 18.46
N ALA A 32 8.58 18.50 18.40
CA ALA A 32 7.57 19.29 17.69
C ALA A 32 7.54 18.98 16.18
N ASP A 33 8.71 18.84 15.53
CA ASP A 33 8.80 18.46 14.12
C ASP A 33 8.19 17.08 13.87
N ILE A 34 8.51 16.09 14.71
CA ILE A 34 8.04 14.72 14.54
C ILE A 34 6.55 14.62 14.82
N GLN A 35 6.03 15.27 15.88
CA GLN A 35 4.60 15.31 16.17
C GLN A 35 3.83 15.90 14.98
N GLN A 36 4.26 17.05 14.48
CA GLN A 36 3.58 17.72 13.36
C GLN A 36 3.61 16.87 12.08
N PHE A 37 4.72 16.16 11.82
CA PHE A 37 4.81 15.26 10.69
C PHE A 37 3.98 13.98 10.87
N ALA A 38 3.96 13.40 12.06
CA ALA A 38 3.13 12.25 12.40
C ALA A 38 1.64 12.56 12.27
N GLU A 39 1.21 13.76 12.67
CA GLU A 39 -0.14 14.28 12.43
C GLU A 39 -0.45 14.42 10.94
N GLN A 40 0.45 15.07 10.19
CA GLN A 40 0.30 15.23 8.75
C GLN A 40 0.19 13.90 7.99
N LYS A 41 0.93 12.88 8.43
CA LYS A 41 0.95 11.55 7.82
C LYS A 41 -0.04 10.58 8.45
N GLU A 42 -0.77 11.03 9.48
CA GLU A 42 -1.74 10.23 10.24
C GLU A 42 -1.13 8.90 10.72
N LEU A 43 0.05 8.96 11.36
CA LEU A 43 0.72 7.78 11.89
C LEU A 43 0.04 7.34 13.20
N PRO A 44 -0.63 6.17 13.25
CA PRO A 44 -1.53 5.83 14.36
C PRO A 44 -0.83 5.64 15.71
N ALA A 45 0.38 5.10 15.68
CA ALA A 45 1.33 5.02 16.78
C ALA A 45 2.73 5.01 16.20
N PHE A 46 3.61 5.88 16.70
CA PHE A 46 5.00 5.97 16.26
C PHE A 46 5.93 6.05 17.47
N ALA A 47 6.97 5.21 17.51
CA ALA A 47 8.02 5.26 18.52
C ALA A 47 9.39 5.42 17.85
N ILE A 48 10.28 6.17 18.49
CA ILE A 48 11.65 6.41 18.03
C ILE A 48 12.62 6.52 19.20
N GLN A 49 13.85 6.09 18.98
CA GLN A 49 14.97 6.29 19.90
C GLN A 49 16.23 6.65 19.12
N LEU A 50 16.94 7.69 19.59
CA LEU A 50 18.30 8.04 19.20
C LEU A 50 19.29 7.41 20.20
N ILE A 51 20.34 6.79 19.69
CA ILE A 51 21.28 5.98 20.48
C ILE A 51 22.71 6.46 20.22
N GLY A 52 23.47 6.59 21.30
CA GLY A 52 24.91 6.82 21.29
C GLY A 52 25.67 5.63 21.90
N PRO A 53 27.00 5.73 22.05
CA PRO A 53 27.80 4.65 22.62
C PRO A 53 27.41 4.34 24.08
N ASP A 54 27.04 5.36 24.85
CA ASP A 54 26.77 5.21 26.29
C ASP A 54 25.31 4.84 26.63
N GLY A 55 24.41 4.79 25.65
CA GLY A 55 22.98 4.70 25.95
C GLY A 55 22.05 5.33 24.92
N PRO A 56 20.73 5.24 25.15
CA PRO A 56 19.76 6.16 24.57
C PRO A 56 20.15 7.61 24.86
N ILE A 57 20.18 8.44 23.82
CA ILE A 57 20.36 9.89 23.91
C ILE A 57 19.00 10.57 24.10
N TRP A 58 17.99 10.09 23.37
CA TRP A 58 16.63 10.62 23.37
C TRP A 58 15.66 9.56 22.86
N SER A 59 14.42 9.59 23.32
CA SER A 59 13.34 8.73 22.85
C SER A 59 11.99 9.41 22.98
N ALA A 60 11.07 9.12 22.06
CA ALA A 60 9.71 9.61 22.14
C ALA A 60 8.71 8.64 21.50
N GLY A 61 7.46 8.77 21.94
CA GLY A 61 6.31 8.10 21.37
C GLY A 61 5.23 9.12 21.01
N PHE A 62 4.56 8.89 19.88
CA PHE A 62 3.58 9.80 19.30
C PHE A 62 2.36 8.99 18.84
N VAL A 63 1.19 9.63 18.90
CA VAL A 63 -0.09 9.06 18.49
C VAL A 63 -0.83 10.13 17.69
N ALA A 64 -1.27 9.80 16.48
CA ALA A 64 -1.97 10.74 15.62
C ALA A 64 -2.92 10.06 14.63
N GLY A 65 -3.80 10.83 14.01
CA GLY A 65 -4.72 10.36 12.97
C GLY A 65 -5.98 9.66 13.51
N GLU A 66 -6.87 9.29 12.60
CA GLU A 66 -8.18 8.69 12.91
C GLU A 66 -8.06 7.34 13.62
N TYR A 67 -7.03 6.56 13.27
CA TYR A 67 -6.78 5.22 13.82
C TYR A 67 -5.84 5.24 15.03
N ALA A 68 -5.65 6.41 15.63
CA ALA A 68 -4.79 6.65 16.79
C ALA A 68 -4.90 5.53 17.84
N SER A 69 -3.74 5.03 18.28
CA SER A 69 -3.69 4.04 19.34
C SER A 69 -4.25 4.60 20.65
N ALA A 70 -5.19 3.89 21.26
CA ALA A 70 -5.66 4.19 22.62
C ALA A 70 -4.61 3.88 23.70
N LYS A 71 -3.58 3.08 23.37
CA LYS A 71 -2.46 2.78 24.26
C LYS A 71 -1.46 3.92 24.24
N GLN A 72 -0.90 4.26 25.41
CA GLN A 72 0.29 5.11 25.50
C GLN A 72 1.43 4.47 24.70
N ILE A 73 2.13 5.30 23.93
CA ILE A 73 3.27 4.88 23.09
C ILE A 73 4.55 5.44 23.68
N ASP A 74 5.56 4.60 23.80
CA ASP A 74 6.88 4.91 24.33
C ASP A 74 7.95 3.95 23.75
N SER A 75 9.18 4.04 24.25
CA SER A 75 10.29 3.21 23.79
C SER A 75 10.17 1.72 24.16
N GLN A 76 9.30 1.35 25.11
CA GLN A 76 9.05 -0.02 25.55
C GLN A 76 7.89 -0.69 24.81
N THR A 77 7.13 0.09 24.03
CA THR A 77 6.05 -0.42 23.17
C THR A 77 6.60 -1.44 22.17
N ILE A 78 5.93 -2.59 22.04
CA ILE A 78 6.36 -3.68 21.15
C ILE A 78 5.83 -3.47 19.74
N TYR A 79 6.69 -3.67 18.75
CA TYR A 79 6.36 -3.64 17.32
C TYR A 79 6.81 -4.93 16.65
N ARG A 80 6.14 -5.32 15.56
CA ARG A 80 6.68 -6.27 14.59
C ARG A 80 7.68 -5.52 13.72
N VAL A 81 8.98 -5.80 13.87
CA VAL A 81 10.03 -4.99 13.22
C VAL A 81 10.40 -5.48 11.83
N GLY A 82 9.66 -6.48 11.32
CA GLY A 82 9.80 -7.03 9.97
C GLY A 82 11.24 -7.41 9.66
N SER A 83 11.73 -6.99 8.50
CA SER A 83 13.04 -7.37 7.97
C SER A 83 14.27 -6.92 8.77
N ILE A 84 14.13 -6.13 9.84
CA ILE A 84 15.23 -5.94 10.82
C ILE A 84 15.65 -7.29 11.42
N SER A 85 14.73 -8.27 11.49
CA SER A 85 14.98 -9.66 11.89
C SER A 85 16.17 -10.31 11.18
N LYS A 86 16.41 -9.97 9.91
CA LYS A 86 17.48 -10.56 9.09
C LYS A 86 18.86 -10.31 9.68
N LEU A 87 19.07 -9.13 10.27
CA LEU A 87 20.34 -8.78 10.90
C LEU A 87 20.70 -9.75 12.03
N PHE A 88 19.72 -10.16 12.83
CA PHE A 88 19.92 -11.13 13.90
C PHE A 88 20.24 -12.53 13.34
N THR A 89 19.48 -12.96 12.33
CA THR A 89 19.71 -14.24 11.62
C THR A 89 21.11 -14.29 11.01
N ASP A 90 21.53 -13.24 10.30
CA ASP A 90 22.80 -13.21 9.60
C ASP A 90 23.99 -13.14 10.58
N ILE A 91 23.88 -12.37 11.67
CA ILE A 91 24.92 -12.36 12.72
C ILE A 91 24.99 -13.72 13.41
N ALA A 92 23.86 -14.41 13.63
CA ALA A 92 23.86 -15.75 14.22
C ALA A 92 24.61 -16.76 13.35
N LEU A 93 24.48 -16.66 12.04
CA LEU A 93 25.26 -17.48 11.12
C LEU A 93 26.73 -17.05 11.11
N MET A 94 27.04 -15.76 11.18
CA MET A 94 28.43 -15.30 11.28
C MET A 94 29.12 -15.76 12.58
N GLN A 95 28.40 -15.98 13.68
CA GLN A 95 28.96 -16.65 14.86
C GLN A 95 29.38 -18.10 14.54
N LEU A 96 28.63 -18.82 13.71
CA LEU A 96 29.03 -20.16 13.25
C LEU A 96 30.26 -20.11 12.32
N VAL A 97 30.44 -19.01 11.58
CA VAL A 97 31.66 -18.75 10.80
C VAL A 97 32.86 -18.54 11.72
N GLU A 98 32.72 -17.73 12.78
CA GLU A 98 33.77 -17.52 13.79
C GLU A 98 34.15 -18.82 14.53
N GLU A 99 33.17 -19.69 14.76
CA GLU A 99 33.36 -21.01 15.36
C GLU A 99 33.96 -22.04 14.37
N GLY A 100 34.19 -21.67 13.10
CA GLY A 100 34.73 -22.55 12.06
C GLY A 100 33.74 -23.61 11.58
N MET A 101 32.46 -23.50 11.95
CA MET A 101 31.41 -24.44 11.56
C MET A 101 30.83 -24.14 10.18
N VAL A 102 30.89 -22.89 9.73
CA VAL A 102 30.38 -22.44 8.43
C VAL A 102 31.49 -21.74 7.63
N ASN A 103 31.57 -22.06 6.34
CA ASN A 103 32.37 -21.36 5.35
C ASN A 103 31.43 -20.62 4.40
N LEU A 104 31.58 -19.30 4.34
CA LEU A 104 30.74 -18.42 3.51
C LEU A 104 30.77 -18.77 2.01
N ASN A 105 31.91 -19.26 1.52
CA ASN A 105 32.09 -19.60 0.10
C ASN A 105 31.69 -21.05 -0.21
N ALA A 106 31.32 -21.85 0.79
CA ALA A 106 30.86 -23.21 0.56
C ALA A 106 29.45 -23.22 -0.04
N PRO A 107 29.13 -24.22 -0.87
CA PRO A 107 27.77 -24.41 -1.36
C PRO A 107 26.84 -24.77 -0.19
N VAL A 108 25.61 -24.25 -0.23
CA VAL A 108 24.59 -24.48 0.80
C VAL A 108 24.30 -25.97 1.00
N SER A 109 24.41 -26.77 -0.06
CA SER A 109 24.21 -28.23 -0.06
C SER A 109 25.15 -28.97 0.90
N LEU A 110 26.29 -28.37 1.28
CA LEU A 110 27.19 -28.92 2.29
C LEU A 110 26.53 -28.98 3.68
N TYR A 111 25.72 -27.98 4.02
CA TYR A 111 25.03 -27.87 5.31
C TYR A 111 23.62 -28.44 5.26
N LEU A 112 22.97 -28.33 4.09
CA LEU A 112 21.61 -28.82 3.84
C LEU A 112 21.61 -29.72 2.59
N PRO A 113 21.96 -31.01 2.69
CA PRO A 113 22.06 -31.89 1.52
C PRO A 113 20.78 -32.09 0.72
N SER A 114 19.61 -31.79 1.31
CA SER A 114 18.30 -31.81 0.63
C SER A 114 17.99 -30.51 -0.13
N PHE A 115 18.77 -29.44 0.07
CA PHE A 115 18.57 -28.17 -0.61
C PHE A 115 19.15 -28.23 -2.03
N LYS A 116 18.24 -28.37 -3.01
CA LYS A 116 18.51 -28.58 -4.43
C LYS A 116 17.46 -27.85 -5.30
N PRO A 117 17.37 -26.52 -5.23
CA PRO A 117 16.56 -25.75 -6.17
C PRO A 117 17.03 -26.01 -7.61
N LYS A 118 16.13 -25.84 -8.59
CA LYS A 118 16.50 -26.00 -10.00
C LYS A 118 17.45 -24.88 -10.38
N ASN A 119 18.69 -25.24 -10.68
CA ASN A 119 19.73 -24.31 -11.05
C ASN A 119 20.07 -24.48 -12.55
N PRO A 120 19.62 -23.56 -13.42
CA PRO A 120 19.96 -23.61 -14.83
C PRO A 120 21.38 -23.07 -15.12
N PHE A 121 22.13 -22.69 -14.07
CA PHE A 121 23.47 -22.11 -14.16
C PHE A 121 24.53 -23.07 -13.61
N ASP A 122 25.77 -22.96 -14.11
CA ASP A 122 26.91 -23.78 -13.68
C ASP A 122 27.60 -23.25 -12.40
N VAL A 123 26.89 -22.45 -11.60
CA VAL A 123 27.39 -21.81 -10.36
C VAL A 123 26.50 -22.22 -9.20
N GLU A 124 27.07 -22.82 -8.16
CA GLU A 124 26.32 -23.21 -6.96
C GLU A 124 25.92 -22.01 -6.10
N VAL A 125 24.78 -22.13 -5.40
CA VAL A 125 24.37 -21.15 -4.40
C VAL A 125 25.25 -21.32 -3.15
N THR A 126 26.05 -20.30 -2.84
CA THR A 126 26.88 -20.25 -1.63
C THR A 126 26.15 -19.63 -0.45
N VAL A 127 26.68 -19.80 0.75
CA VAL A 127 26.16 -19.17 1.96
C VAL A 127 26.23 -17.64 1.90
N GLU A 128 27.35 -17.08 1.40
CA GLU A 128 27.48 -15.63 1.18
C GLU A 128 26.40 -15.11 0.22
N ALA A 129 26.14 -15.83 -0.87
CA ALA A 129 25.14 -15.44 -1.85
C ALA A 129 23.73 -15.31 -1.24
N LEU A 130 23.40 -16.16 -0.25
CA LEU A 130 22.12 -16.06 0.48
C LEU A 130 22.04 -14.75 1.28
N MET A 131 23.08 -14.46 2.06
CA MET A 131 23.10 -13.36 3.04
C MET A 131 23.35 -11.99 2.41
N SER A 132 23.92 -11.95 1.20
CA SER A 132 24.13 -10.72 0.43
C SER A 132 23.04 -10.44 -0.60
N HIS A 133 21.94 -11.21 -0.58
CA HIS A 133 20.86 -11.11 -1.56
C HIS A 133 21.33 -11.32 -3.01
N ARG A 134 22.28 -12.23 -3.23
CA ARG A 134 22.88 -12.53 -4.54
C ARG A 134 22.76 -14.01 -4.92
N SER A 135 21.81 -14.74 -4.33
CA SER A 135 21.65 -16.18 -4.55
C SER A 135 20.96 -16.53 -5.88
N GLY A 136 20.20 -15.60 -6.45
CA GLY A 136 19.32 -15.86 -7.59
C GLY A 136 18.07 -16.67 -7.24
N LEU A 137 17.83 -16.98 -5.96
CA LEU A 137 16.57 -17.59 -5.51
C LEU A 137 15.39 -16.64 -5.73
N VAL A 138 14.19 -17.19 -5.89
CA VAL A 138 12.94 -16.43 -5.85
C VAL A 138 12.83 -15.57 -4.58
N ARG A 139 12.05 -14.49 -4.61
CA ARG A 139 11.89 -13.62 -3.44
C ARG A 139 11.23 -14.37 -2.27
N GLU A 140 10.11 -15.02 -2.56
CA GLU A 140 9.26 -15.70 -1.58
C GLU A 140 9.23 -17.23 -1.87
N PRO A 141 9.23 -18.09 -0.84
CA PRO A 141 9.11 -19.55 -1.03
C PRO A 141 7.68 -19.97 -1.39
N PRO A 142 7.45 -21.11 -2.09
CA PRO A 142 6.10 -21.61 -2.33
C PRO A 142 5.26 -21.83 -1.06
N VAL A 143 5.91 -22.26 0.02
CA VAL A 143 5.27 -22.53 1.33
C VAL A 143 5.82 -21.57 2.39
N GLY A 144 4.96 -21.06 3.26
CA GLY A 144 5.32 -20.20 4.41
C GLY A 144 5.76 -18.79 4.05
N ASN A 145 5.52 -18.36 2.81
CA ASN A 145 5.78 -17.01 2.33
C ASN A 145 4.97 -15.95 3.06
N TYR A 146 5.23 -14.70 2.69
CA TYR A 146 4.51 -13.52 3.18
C TYR A 146 2.97 -13.59 3.05
N PHE A 147 2.41 -14.37 2.13
CA PHE A 147 0.96 -14.50 1.90
C PHE A 147 0.34 -15.71 2.62
N ASP A 148 1.15 -16.54 3.28
CA ASP A 148 0.73 -17.82 3.84
C ASP A 148 0.52 -17.74 5.36
N ALA A 149 -0.75 -17.82 5.77
CA ALA A 149 -1.16 -17.80 7.18
C ALA A 149 -1.07 -19.17 7.89
N SER A 150 -0.57 -20.22 7.23
CA SER A 150 -0.53 -21.59 7.78
C SER A 150 0.60 -21.86 8.78
N GLU A 151 1.50 -20.89 8.98
CA GLU A 151 2.63 -20.94 9.93
C GLU A 151 3.51 -22.22 9.85
N PRO A 152 3.97 -22.64 8.66
CA PRO A 152 4.70 -23.90 8.50
C PRO A 152 6.11 -23.83 9.11
N SER A 153 6.68 -25.00 9.41
CA SER A 153 8.07 -25.08 9.91
C SER A 153 9.09 -24.56 8.90
N ILE A 154 10.20 -23.97 9.38
CA ILE A 154 11.32 -23.51 8.55
C ILE A 154 11.83 -24.61 7.60
N LYS A 155 11.85 -25.88 8.06
CA LYS A 155 12.21 -27.03 7.21
C LYS A 155 11.27 -27.18 6.02
N ALA A 156 9.95 -27.13 6.24
CA ALA A 156 8.96 -27.26 5.16
C ALA A 156 9.08 -26.12 4.15
N VAL A 157 9.32 -24.89 4.65
CA VAL A 157 9.59 -23.72 3.82
C VAL A 157 10.81 -23.95 2.92
N VAL A 158 11.94 -24.36 3.51
CA VAL A 158 13.19 -24.60 2.75
C VAL A 158 13.07 -25.77 1.78
N ASP A 159 12.38 -26.85 2.16
CA ASP A 159 12.16 -27.99 1.26
C ASP A 159 11.33 -27.59 0.03
N SER A 160 10.37 -26.68 0.19
CA SER A 160 9.53 -26.19 -0.93
C SER A 160 10.32 -25.44 -2.01
N LEU A 161 11.49 -24.90 -1.68
CA LEU A 161 12.35 -24.21 -2.64
C LEU A 161 12.94 -25.15 -3.70
N ASN A 162 12.95 -26.46 -3.46
CA ASN A 162 13.41 -27.44 -4.44
C ASN A 162 12.56 -27.47 -5.72
N ASP A 163 11.31 -27.00 -5.64
CA ASP A 163 10.41 -26.93 -6.79
C ASP A 163 10.61 -25.65 -7.63
N THR A 164 11.33 -24.67 -7.09
CA THR A 164 11.62 -23.37 -7.73
C THR A 164 12.82 -23.43 -8.67
N THR A 165 12.96 -22.42 -9.52
CA THR A 165 14.11 -22.23 -10.41
C THR A 165 14.79 -20.90 -10.10
N LEU A 166 16.13 -20.86 -10.13
CA LEU A 166 16.86 -19.60 -9.94
C LEU A 166 16.51 -18.59 -11.05
N VAL A 167 16.24 -17.34 -10.68
CA VAL A 167 15.89 -16.24 -11.59
C VAL A 167 17.10 -15.45 -12.10
N TYR A 168 18.24 -15.62 -11.43
CA TYR A 168 19.54 -15.08 -11.83
C TYR A 168 20.66 -16.07 -11.53
N GLU A 169 21.75 -15.95 -12.27
CA GLU A 169 23.00 -16.65 -11.93
C GLU A 169 23.51 -16.13 -10.58
N PRO A 170 23.88 -17.01 -9.63
CA PRO A 170 24.39 -16.60 -8.33
C PRO A 170 25.55 -15.61 -8.43
N LEU A 171 25.61 -14.65 -7.50
CA LEU A 171 26.61 -13.57 -7.41
C LEU A 171 26.54 -12.52 -8.52
N THR A 172 25.69 -12.65 -9.53
CA THR A 172 25.64 -11.70 -10.67
C THR A 172 24.67 -10.54 -10.50
N LYS A 173 23.71 -10.61 -9.57
CA LYS A 173 22.69 -9.57 -9.31
C LYS A 173 22.32 -9.51 -7.84
N VAL A 174 22.01 -8.31 -7.35
CA VAL A 174 21.37 -8.13 -6.04
C VAL A 174 19.86 -8.18 -6.22
N GLN A 175 19.22 -9.18 -5.62
CA GLN A 175 17.79 -9.38 -5.56
C GLN A 175 17.39 -9.78 -4.14
N TYR A 176 16.58 -8.92 -3.52
CA TYR A 176 16.06 -9.18 -2.19
C TYR A 176 15.27 -10.50 -2.15
N SER A 177 15.60 -11.37 -1.19
CA SER A 177 14.97 -12.68 -1.05
C SER A 177 14.77 -13.05 0.42
N ASN A 178 13.50 -13.18 0.81
CA ASN A 178 13.10 -13.70 2.11
C ASN A 178 13.33 -15.23 2.17
N ALA A 179 13.13 -15.91 1.04
CA ALA A 179 13.48 -17.32 0.89
C ALA A 179 14.96 -17.58 1.23
N ALA A 180 15.88 -16.78 0.68
CA ALA A 180 17.32 -16.95 0.91
C ALA A 180 17.70 -16.84 2.40
N VAL A 181 17.18 -15.84 3.11
CA VAL A 181 17.45 -15.68 4.55
C VAL A 181 16.78 -16.77 5.39
N THR A 182 15.67 -17.33 4.93
CA THR A 182 15.05 -18.48 5.60
C THR A 182 15.92 -19.73 5.50
N VAL A 183 16.64 -19.92 4.37
CA VAL A 183 17.65 -20.97 4.24
C VAL A 183 18.80 -20.76 5.22
N VAL A 184 19.25 -19.51 5.43
CA VAL A 184 20.26 -19.16 6.47
C VAL A 184 19.76 -19.60 7.86
N GLY A 185 18.52 -19.27 8.21
CA GLY A 185 17.88 -19.73 9.45
C GLY A 185 17.86 -21.25 9.58
N ARG A 186 17.61 -21.98 8.48
CA ARG A 186 17.61 -23.45 8.50
C ARG A 186 19.00 -24.05 8.72
N ILE A 187 20.05 -23.44 8.17
CA ILE A 187 21.44 -23.85 8.45
C ILE A 187 21.73 -23.75 9.96
N ILE A 188 21.29 -22.64 10.59
CA ILE A 188 21.44 -22.43 12.02
C ILE A 188 20.74 -23.53 12.83
N GLU A 189 19.49 -23.85 12.51
CA GLU A 189 18.75 -24.93 13.21
C GLU A 189 19.48 -26.27 13.14
N VAL A 190 19.98 -26.63 11.96
CA VAL A 190 20.67 -27.91 11.74
C VAL A 190 21.98 -27.97 12.50
N LEU A 191 22.80 -26.92 12.44
CA LEU A 191 24.12 -26.91 13.09
C LEU A 191 24.05 -26.73 14.61
N ARG A 192 22.99 -26.09 15.13
CA ARG A 192 22.78 -25.95 16.58
C ARG A 192 21.93 -27.06 17.19
N GLY A 193 21.18 -27.82 16.38
CA GLY A 193 20.30 -28.88 16.87
C GLY A 193 19.14 -28.38 17.72
N LYS A 194 18.69 -27.14 17.52
CA LYS A 194 17.60 -26.48 18.26
C LYS A 194 16.68 -25.71 17.32
N PRO A 195 15.40 -25.49 17.70
CA PRO A 195 14.51 -24.59 16.96
C PRO A 195 15.09 -23.17 16.87
N PHE A 196 14.85 -22.51 15.74
CA PHE A 196 15.44 -21.19 15.44
C PHE A 196 15.20 -20.14 16.55
N HIS A 197 13.97 -20.03 17.07
CA HIS A 197 13.64 -19.04 18.10
C HIS A 197 14.46 -19.24 19.38
N GLN A 198 14.76 -20.49 19.77
CA GLN A 198 15.58 -20.78 20.96
C GLN A 198 17.03 -20.37 20.73
N VAL A 199 17.56 -20.61 19.53
CA VAL A 199 18.91 -20.16 19.18
C VAL A 199 18.99 -18.63 19.23
N MET A 200 17.99 -17.92 18.70
CA MET A 200 17.95 -16.45 18.76
C MET A 200 17.86 -15.94 20.20
N GLN A 201 17.04 -16.58 21.04
CA GLN A 201 16.95 -16.24 22.46
C GLN A 201 18.30 -16.35 23.15
N GLU A 202 18.94 -17.51 23.06
CA GLU A 202 20.18 -17.82 23.78
C GLU A 202 21.40 -17.02 23.27
N ARG A 203 21.45 -16.75 21.96
CA ARG A 203 22.64 -16.15 21.32
C ARG A 203 22.57 -14.65 21.11
N PHE A 204 21.36 -14.07 21.15
CA PHE A 204 21.16 -12.63 20.91
C PHE A 204 20.34 -11.97 21.98
N LEU A 205 19.10 -12.41 22.18
CA LEU A 205 18.17 -11.70 23.05
C LEU A 205 18.66 -11.70 24.50
N ASP A 206 19.10 -12.84 25.02
CA ASP A 206 19.64 -12.93 26.39
C ASP A 206 20.96 -12.14 26.56
N PRO A 207 21.98 -12.28 25.69
CA PRO A 207 23.22 -11.49 25.78
C PRO A 207 23.05 -9.98 25.60
N LEU A 208 22.04 -9.56 24.85
CA LEU A 208 21.67 -8.15 24.68
C LEU A 208 20.67 -7.66 25.72
N ALA A 209 20.16 -8.55 26.58
CA ALA A 209 19.11 -8.27 27.56
C ALA A 209 17.85 -7.67 26.92
N MET A 210 17.42 -8.23 25.80
CA MET A 210 16.21 -7.84 25.08
C MET A 210 14.99 -8.62 25.57
N ASP A 211 13.85 -7.94 25.72
CA ASP A 211 12.56 -8.55 26.09
C ASP A 211 11.73 -8.97 24.86
N GLY A 212 12.29 -8.81 23.67
CA GLY A 212 11.70 -9.21 22.40
C GLY A 212 11.67 -10.71 22.19
N SER A 213 11.09 -11.15 21.07
CA SER A 213 10.96 -12.57 20.72
C SER A 213 10.81 -12.76 19.21
N PHE A 214 11.16 -13.94 18.71
CA PHE A 214 10.84 -14.39 17.35
C PHE A 214 9.50 -15.15 17.25
N GLU A 215 8.81 -15.29 18.39
CA GLU A 215 7.51 -15.94 18.52
C GLU A 215 6.53 -15.03 19.25
N GLN A 216 5.26 -15.12 18.89
CA GLN A 216 4.20 -14.41 19.58
C GLN A 216 3.98 -14.95 21.00
N SER A 217 3.53 -14.07 21.89
CA SER A 217 3.06 -14.43 23.22
C SER A 217 2.00 -13.42 23.69
N ASP A 218 1.16 -13.82 24.64
CA ASP A 218 0.16 -12.92 25.22
C ASP A 218 0.79 -11.67 25.83
N SER A 219 1.98 -11.80 26.43
CA SER A 219 2.71 -10.68 27.04
C SER A 219 3.25 -9.68 26.01
N LEU A 220 3.66 -10.14 24.83
CA LEU A 220 4.06 -9.26 23.72
C LEU A 220 2.83 -8.60 23.09
N ASN A 221 1.79 -9.38 22.82
CA ASN A 221 0.55 -8.89 22.22
C ASN A 221 -0.13 -7.82 23.11
N ALA A 222 -0.08 -7.96 24.43
CA ALA A 222 -0.59 -6.96 25.37
C ALA A 222 0.15 -5.60 25.25
N ARG A 223 1.45 -5.60 24.91
CA ARG A 223 2.28 -4.40 24.74
C ARG A 223 2.33 -3.86 23.30
N MET A 224 1.69 -4.54 22.36
CA MET A 224 1.68 -4.16 20.94
C MET A 224 0.39 -3.39 20.58
N PRO A 225 0.46 -2.25 19.86
CA PRO A 225 -0.72 -1.60 19.31
C PRO A 225 -1.30 -2.42 18.14
N GLY A 226 -2.61 -2.28 17.87
CA GLY A 226 -3.22 -2.92 16.70
C GLY A 226 -2.62 -2.36 15.41
N GLY A 227 -2.20 -3.22 14.48
CA GLY A 227 -1.64 -2.81 13.18
C GLY A 227 -2.74 -2.51 12.16
N TYR A 228 -2.46 -1.61 11.22
CA TYR A 228 -3.36 -1.27 10.12
C TYR A 228 -2.69 -1.37 8.75
N MET A 229 -3.40 -1.96 7.80
CA MET A 229 -3.07 -1.92 6.38
C MET A 229 -3.56 -0.60 5.78
N ARG A 230 -2.79 0.00 4.87
CA ARG A 230 -3.19 1.24 4.18
C ARG A 230 -2.98 1.13 2.67
N PRO A 231 -3.89 0.47 1.95
CA PRO A 231 -3.84 0.39 0.50
C PRO A 231 -4.05 1.78 -0.16
N TYR A 232 -3.54 1.97 -1.37
CA TYR A 232 -3.72 3.23 -2.13
C TYR A 232 -5.10 3.36 -2.81
N HIS A 233 -5.80 2.23 -2.95
CA HIS A 233 -7.07 2.13 -3.68
C HIS A 233 -8.28 1.90 -2.76
N ASP A 234 -8.04 1.72 -1.47
CA ASP A 234 -9.07 1.39 -0.48
C ASP A 234 -8.75 2.08 0.85
N ARG A 235 -9.68 2.01 1.80
CA ARG A 235 -9.54 2.55 3.14
C ARG A 235 -8.59 1.69 3.99
N PRO A 236 -7.99 2.27 5.05
CA PRO A 236 -7.26 1.48 6.01
C PRO A 236 -8.15 0.42 6.68
N PHE A 237 -7.58 -0.76 6.93
CA PHE A 237 -8.27 -1.85 7.61
C PHE A 237 -7.33 -2.57 8.59
N PRO A 238 -7.85 -3.27 9.61
CA PRO A 238 -7.01 -3.98 10.58
C PRO A 238 -6.09 -5.00 9.91
N ALA A 239 -4.81 -4.99 10.28
CA ALA A 239 -3.82 -5.89 9.72
C ALA A 239 -3.96 -7.32 10.28
N PRO A 240 -3.68 -8.34 9.46
CA PRO A 240 -3.62 -9.72 9.94
C PRO A 240 -2.44 -9.92 10.90
N ASN A 241 -2.65 -10.78 11.91
CA ASN A 241 -1.68 -11.05 12.95
C ASN A 241 -1.35 -12.55 13.06
N PHE A 242 -0.69 -13.10 12.04
CA PHE A 242 -0.12 -14.45 12.05
C PHE A 242 1.41 -14.43 11.99
N THR A 243 2.02 -15.53 12.42
CA THR A 243 3.47 -15.78 12.39
C THR A 243 3.90 -16.24 11.01
N LEU A 244 4.85 -15.55 10.37
CA LEU A 244 5.32 -15.95 9.05
C LEU A 244 6.10 -17.28 9.11
N GLY A 245 5.92 -18.18 8.14
CA GLY A 245 6.76 -19.38 8.01
C GLY A 245 8.24 -19.04 7.72
N ILE A 246 8.48 -17.90 7.07
CA ILE A 246 9.78 -17.25 6.89
C ILE A 246 10.28 -16.51 8.15
N SER A 247 10.10 -17.09 9.34
CA SER A 247 10.45 -16.46 10.63
C SER A 247 11.84 -15.81 10.68
N PRO A 248 12.93 -16.44 10.18
CA PRO A 248 14.27 -15.83 10.14
C PRO A 248 14.35 -14.53 9.34
N ALA A 249 13.40 -14.30 8.43
CA ALA A 249 13.37 -13.13 7.58
C ALA A 249 12.54 -11.98 8.17
N GLY A 250 11.61 -12.20 9.12
CA GLY A 250 10.61 -11.17 9.44
C GLY A 250 9.87 -11.20 10.77
N ASN A 251 10.10 -12.18 11.67
CA ASN A 251 9.25 -12.37 12.86
C ASN A 251 9.80 -11.82 14.19
N LEU A 252 10.78 -10.93 14.20
CA LEU A 252 11.19 -10.28 15.45
C LEU A 252 10.11 -9.29 15.93
N TYR A 253 9.68 -9.49 17.16
CA TYR A 253 8.89 -8.55 17.97
C TYR A 253 9.85 -7.88 18.92
N ALA A 254 9.98 -6.56 18.85
CA ALA A 254 10.93 -5.81 19.68
C ALA A 254 10.43 -4.40 19.97
N SER A 255 10.89 -3.87 21.10
CA SER A 255 10.71 -2.46 21.46
C SER A 255 11.86 -1.60 20.93
N MET A 256 11.73 -0.27 20.99
CA MET A 256 12.85 0.61 20.62
C MET A 256 14.00 0.47 21.61
N ASP A 257 13.73 0.21 22.90
CA ASP A 257 14.76 -0.08 23.89
C ASP A 257 15.53 -1.36 23.57
N ASP A 258 14.85 -2.41 23.09
CA ASP A 258 15.50 -3.66 22.68
C ASP A 258 16.39 -3.46 21.46
N LEU A 259 15.88 -2.78 20.43
CA LEU A 259 16.69 -2.45 19.25
C LEU A 259 17.82 -1.47 19.59
N GLY A 260 17.63 -0.59 20.57
CA GLY A 260 18.64 0.34 21.07
C GLY A 260 19.84 -0.37 21.70
N LYS A 261 19.60 -1.46 22.46
CA LYS A 261 20.66 -2.34 23.00
C LYS A 261 21.45 -3.00 21.86
N PHE A 262 20.76 -3.44 20.80
CA PHE A 262 21.41 -3.99 19.62
C PHE A 262 22.25 -2.93 18.87
N VAL A 263 21.70 -1.72 18.66
CA VAL A 263 22.44 -0.60 18.06
C VAL A 263 23.68 -0.24 18.88
N GLN A 264 23.60 -0.20 20.21
CA GLN A 264 24.77 -0.01 21.07
C GLN A 264 25.84 -1.08 20.84
N ALA A 265 25.44 -2.35 20.71
CA ALA A 265 26.39 -3.42 20.42
C ALA A 265 27.09 -3.22 19.06
N LEU A 266 26.37 -2.72 18.04
CA LEU A 266 26.96 -2.35 16.76
C LEU A 266 27.94 -1.17 16.88
N LEU A 267 27.58 -0.13 17.64
CA LEU A 267 28.45 1.02 17.91
C LEU A 267 29.72 0.63 18.69
N HIS A 268 29.65 -0.44 19.48
CA HIS A 268 30.78 -1.05 20.18
C HIS A 268 31.41 -2.23 19.44
N MET A 269 31.25 -2.29 18.12
CA MET A 269 31.88 -3.29 17.25
C MET A 269 31.67 -4.73 17.74
N GLY A 270 30.42 -5.06 18.05
CA GLY A 270 29.97 -6.38 18.45
C GLY A 270 29.99 -6.64 19.96
N GLN A 271 30.37 -5.67 20.80
CA GLN A 271 30.30 -5.82 22.26
C GLN A 271 28.91 -5.45 22.80
N GLY A 272 28.12 -6.45 23.18
CA GLY A 272 26.84 -6.26 23.85
C GLY A 272 26.96 -6.05 25.36
N VAL A 273 25.82 -5.75 26.01
CA VAL A 273 25.73 -5.39 27.42
C VAL A 273 26.11 -6.51 28.39
N LYS A 274 25.83 -7.78 28.06
CA LYS A 274 26.21 -8.95 28.88
C LYS A 274 27.29 -9.82 28.24
N GLY A 275 27.70 -9.54 27.01
CA GLY A 275 28.65 -10.35 26.27
C GLY A 275 28.87 -9.88 24.84
N ARG A 276 29.95 -10.35 24.23
CA ARG A 276 30.25 -10.09 22.82
C ARG A 276 29.32 -10.93 21.93
N ILE A 277 28.64 -10.28 20.99
CA ILE A 277 27.76 -10.93 20.00
C ILE A 277 28.51 -11.25 18.69
N LEU A 278 29.58 -10.52 18.36
CA LEU A 278 30.41 -10.76 17.18
C LEU A 278 31.82 -10.15 17.36
N GLN A 279 32.85 -10.68 16.68
CA GLN A 279 34.16 -10.03 16.61
C GLN A 279 34.11 -8.80 15.69
N GLU A 280 34.96 -7.83 15.98
CA GLU A 280 35.04 -6.58 15.22
C GLU A 280 35.36 -6.82 13.73
N GLN A 281 36.32 -7.70 13.44
CA GLN A 281 36.73 -7.99 12.05
C GLN A 281 35.59 -8.63 11.26
N THR A 282 34.80 -9.48 11.91
CA THR A 282 33.65 -10.13 11.30
C THR A 282 32.54 -9.12 11.02
N LEU A 283 32.29 -8.17 11.93
CA LEU A 283 31.33 -7.10 11.69
C LEU A 283 31.76 -6.17 10.56
N GLN A 284 33.05 -5.82 10.48
CA GLN A 284 33.61 -5.04 9.37
C GLN A 284 33.44 -5.76 8.02
N MET A 285 33.60 -7.09 8.00
CA MET A 285 33.30 -7.89 6.80
C MET A 285 31.83 -7.77 6.42
N MET A 286 30.90 -7.84 7.37
CA MET A 286 29.46 -7.70 7.09
C MET A 286 29.09 -6.33 6.55
N TRP A 287 29.84 -5.28 6.89
CA TRP A 287 29.64 -3.91 6.39
C TRP A 287 30.40 -3.59 5.11
N THR A 288 31.12 -4.57 4.55
CA THR A 288 31.77 -4.40 3.25
C THR A 288 30.78 -4.71 2.13
N PRO A 289 30.66 -3.87 1.08
CA PRO A 289 29.79 -4.14 -0.06
C PRO A 289 30.07 -5.51 -0.69
N ALA A 290 29.04 -6.33 -0.81
CA ALA A 290 29.09 -7.62 -1.46
C ALA A 290 29.05 -7.44 -2.99
N GLY A 291 30.22 -7.08 -3.56
CA GLY A 291 30.39 -6.80 -4.98
C GLY A 291 30.07 -5.35 -5.38
N GLU A 292 30.31 -5.01 -6.64
CA GLU A 292 30.15 -3.64 -7.17
C GLU A 292 28.70 -3.31 -7.57
N ILE A 293 27.78 -4.27 -7.47
CA ILE A 293 26.44 -4.18 -8.02
C ILE A 293 25.53 -3.45 -7.04
N LYS A 294 25.06 -2.26 -7.45
CA LYS A 294 24.04 -1.53 -6.71
C LYS A 294 22.66 -2.06 -7.07
N SER A 295 21.77 -2.09 -6.08
CA SER A 295 20.34 -2.33 -6.33
C SER A 295 19.72 -1.20 -7.16
N ALA A 296 18.50 -1.40 -7.67
CA ALA A 296 17.76 -0.38 -8.42
C ALA A 296 17.55 0.95 -7.66
N ARG A 297 17.73 0.96 -6.33
CA ARG A 297 17.66 2.18 -5.48
C ARG A 297 19.03 2.78 -5.16
N ASN A 298 20.08 2.42 -5.91
CA ASN A 298 21.46 2.84 -5.66
C ASN A 298 22.02 2.43 -4.28
N ARG A 299 21.31 1.54 -3.55
CA ARG A 299 21.71 0.94 -2.27
C ARG A 299 22.60 -0.28 -2.52
N GLN A 300 23.67 -0.41 -1.74
CA GLN A 300 24.50 -1.61 -1.69
C GLN A 300 24.06 -2.50 -0.52
N PHE A 301 24.38 -3.79 -0.61
CA PHE A 301 24.24 -4.71 0.51
C PHE A 301 25.62 -5.26 0.85
N GLY A 302 25.90 -5.36 2.14
CA GLY A 302 26.93 -6.25 2.65
C GLY A 302 26.33 -7.63 2.96
N ILE A 303 26.82 -8.28 4.00
CA ILE A 303 26.18 -9.49 4.55
C ILE A 303 25.11 -9.02 5.53
N GLY A 304 23.84 -9.18 5.18
CA GLY A 304 22.66 -8.79 5.96
C GLY A 304 22.37 -7.28 6.04
N PHE A 305 23.39 -6.42 6.01
CA PHE A 305 23.22 -4.97 6.15
C PHE A 305 22.99 -4.27 4.82
N ALA A 306 22.00 -3.36 4.79
CA ALA A 306 21.93 -2.31 3.78
C ALA A 306 23.02 -1.27 4.07
N LEU A 307 23.72 -0.86 3.01
CA LEU A 307 24.79 0.13 3.04
C LEU A 307 24.37 1.34 2.18
N GLU A 308 24.33 2.51 2.79
CA GLU A 308 23.94 3.77 2.14
C GLU A 308 24.91 4.90 2.48
N ASP A 309 25.04 5.88 1.59
CA ASP A 309 25.66 7.16 1.89
C ASP A 309 24.64 8.07 2.60
N PHE A 310 25.00 8.52 3.80
CA PHE A 310 24.23 9.46 4.59
C PHE A 310 25.06 10.73 4.79
N GLU A 311 24.85 11.72 3.91
CA GLU A 311 25.55 13.01 3.95
C GLU A 311 27.09 12.88 3.92
N GLY A 312 27.60 11.94 3.13
CA GLY A 312 29.04 11.66 3.01
C GLY A 312 29.60 10.72 4.08
N GLU A 313 28.77 10.20 5.00
CA GLU A 313 29.14 9.16 5.96
C GLU A 313 28.46 7.83 5.60
N MET A 314 29.17 6.71 5.82
CA MET A 314 28.57 5.39 5.65
C MET A 314 27.50 5.16 6.72
N SER A 315 26.31 4.78 6.29
CA SER A 315 25.26 4.26 7.16
C SER A 315 25.04 2.77 6.91
N VAL A 316 24.82 2.04 8.00
CA VAL A 316 24.52 0.60 7.99
C VAL A 316 23.22 0.35 8.73
N GLY A 317 22.41 -0.58 8.25
CA GLY A 317 21.16 -0.91 8.94
C GLY A 317 20.21 -1.74 8.09
N HIS A 318 18.92 -1.69 8.44
CA HIS A 318 17.87 -2.35 7.68
C HIS A 318 16.51 -1.73 8.00
N GLY A 319 15.64 -1.62 6.98
CA GLY A 319 14.23 -1.25 7.16
C GLY A 319 13.32 -2.46 7.36
N GLY A 320 12.20 -2.31 8.03
CA GLY A 320 11.24 -3.37 8.29
C GLY A 320 9.87 -3.06 7.70
N ALA A 321 9.24 -4.03 7.04
CA ALA A 321 7.84 -3.98 6.65
C ALA A 321 7.22 -5.35 6.91
N ILE A 322 6.04 -5.35 7.52
CA ILE A 322 5.22 -6.54 7.79
C ILE A 322 3.79 -6.05 8.03
N TYR A 323 2.80 -6.93 7.87
CA TYR A 323 1.39 -6.55 8.00
C TYR A 323 1.11 -5.65 9.22
N GLY A 324 0.72 -4.42 8.92
CA GLY A 324 0.39 -3.41 9.92
C GLY A 324 1.56 -2.69 10.56
N PHE A 325 2.81 -2.87 10.11
CA PHE A 325 3.98 -2.26 10.76
C PHE A 325 5.09 -1.88 9.77
N SER A 326 5.67 -0.70 9.99
CA SER A 326 6.86 -0.21 9.28
C SER A 326 7.93 0.22 10.28
N SER A 327 9.18 -0.16 10.05
CA SER A 327 10.29 0.10 10.96
C SER A 327 11.54 0.55 10.23
N GLN A 328 12.46 1.19 10.94
CA GLN A 328 13.78 1.54 10.45
C GLN A 328 14.82 1.40 11.56
N LEU A 329 15.96 0.78 11.24
CA LEU A 329 17.17 0.79 12.06
C LEU A 329 18.31 1.31 11.18
N LYS A 330 19.00 2.36 11.64
CA LYS A 330 20.16 2.94 10.95
C LYS A 330 21.24 3.32 11.95
N VAL A 331 22.49 3.00 11.62
CA VAL A 331 23.68 3.29 12.42
C VAL A 331 24.68 4.03 11.55
N LEU A 332 25.28 5.08 12.11
CA LEU A 332 26.41 5.85 11.57
C LEU A 332 27.65 5.50 12.41
N PRO A 333 28.45 4.49 12.02
CA PRO A 333 29.58 4.05 12.82
C PRO A 333 30.63 5.15 13.04
N GLY A 334 30.86 6.00 12.04
CA GLY A 334 31.84 7.09 12.10
C GLY A 334 31.49 8.15 13.16
N SER A 335 30.25 8.61 13.18
CA SER A 335 29.73 9.59 14.15
C SER A 335 29.25 8.99 15.48
N LYS A 336 29.31 7.66 15.60
CA LYS A 336 28.82 6.87 16.75
C LYS A 336 27.36 7.19 17.14
N LEU A 337 26.50 7.27 16.13
CA LEU A 337 25.07 7.52 16.31
C LEU A 337 24.26 6.39 15.71
N GLY A 338 23.11 6.10 16.28
CA GLY A 338 22.10 5.25 15.65
C GLY A 338 20.70 5.73 15.96
N VAL A 339 19.76 5.24 15.17
CA VAL A 339 18.33 5.52 15.31
C VAL A 339 17.54 4.25 15.04
N VAL A 340 16.50 4.05 15.85
CA VAL A 340 15.48 3.04 15.62
C VAL A 340 14.11 3.71 15.69
N ALA A 341 13.23 3.37 14.75
CA ALA A 341 11.89 3.93 14.69
C ALA A 341 10.89 2.88 14.19
N SER A 342 9.63 2.95 14.64
CA SER A 342 8.56 2.07 14.18
C SER A 342 7.19 2.72 14.26
N THR A 343 6.29 2.33 13.34
CA THR A 343 4.87 2.65 13.38
C THR A 343 4.00 1.42 13.12
N ASN A 344 2.78 1.43 13.65
CA ASN A 344 1.75 0.40 13.43
C ASN A 344 0.89 0.66 12.18
N LEU A 345 1.56 1.08 11.10
CA LEU A 345 0.95 1.30 9.79
C LEU A 345 1.81 0.63 8.72
N ASP A 346 1.19 -0.21 7.90
CA ASP A 346 1.86 -0.77 6.73
C ASP A 346 2.06 0.30 5.66
N PHE A 347 2.97 0.07 4.71
CA PHE A 347 3.28 1.02 3.62
C PHE A 347 3.80 2.41 4.09
N ALA A 348 4.25 2.53 5.35
CA ALA A 348 4.73 3.77 5.95
C ALA A 348 6.25 3.90 6.02
N ASN A 349 7.00 3.02 5.34
CA ASN A 349 8.46 3.00 5.40
C ASN A 349 9.13 4.32 4.99
N GLY A 350 8.57 5.04 4.02
CA GLY A 350 9.08 6.35 3.60
C GLY A 350 8.97 7.38 4.72
N ALA A 351 7.80 7.46 5.35
CA ALA A 351 7.55 8.35 6.49
C ALA A 351 8.45 8.02 7.69
N VAL A 352 8.56 6.74 8.06
CA VAL A 352 9.44 6.28 9.16
C VAL A 352 10.90 6.63 8.87
N ASN A 353 11.35 6.38 7.64
CA ASN A 353 12.74 6.66 7.24
C ASN A 353 13.05 8.17 7.25
N ARG A 354 12.11 9.02 6.82
CA ARG A 354 12.27 10.49 6.89
C ARG A 354 12.39 10.99 8.32
N ILE A 355 11.56 10.50 9.24
CA ILE A 355 11.67 10.86 10.66
C ILE A 355 13.01 10.39 11.24
N ALA A 356 13.40 9.14 10.97
CA ALA A 356 14.66 8.57 11.44
C ALA A 356 15.88 9.36 10.92
N ASP A 357 15.89 9.68 9.64
CA ASP A 357 16.95 10.49 9.01
C ASP A 357 16.98 11.92 9.58
N HIS A 358 15.81 12.53 9.85
CA HIS A 358 15.73 13.85 10.49
C HIS A 358 16.33 13.83 11.90
N ALA A 359 16.01 12.81 12.71
CA ALA A 359 16.56 12.65 14.04
C ALA A 359 18.10 12.49 14.02
N LEU A 360 18.64 11.73 13.06
CA LEU A 360 20.10 11.62 12.86
C LEU A 360 20.74 12.94 12.45
N ARG A 361 20.16 13.67 11.49
CA ARG A 361 20.64 15.01 11.10
C ARG A 361 20.62 15.99 12.27
N TYR A 362 19.57 15.94 13.08
CA TYR A 362 19.44 16.73 14.29
C TYR A 362 20.59 16.44 15.27
N ALA A 363 20.83 15.16 15.58
CA ALA A 363 21.92 14.74 16.46
C ALA A 363 23.31 15.10 15.91
N LEU A 364 23.55 14.93 14.60
CA LEU A 364 24.81 15.31 13.95
C LEU A 364 25.06 16.83 14.01
N ALA A 365 24.02 17.64 13.81
CA ALA A 365 24.14 19.09 13.92
C ALA A 365 24.54 19.50 15.35
N LEU A 366 23.91 18.89 16.36
CA LEU A 366 24.27 19.13 17.77
C LEU A 366 25.70 18.69 18.08
N GLN A 367 26.16 17.51 17.61
CA GLN A 367 27.56 17.07 17.76
C GLN A 367 28.55 18.08 17.16
N LYS A 368 28.19 18.68 16.02
CA LYS A 368 29.02 19.64 15.27
C LYS A 368 28.89 21.07 15.80
N GLY A 369 28.04 21.33 16.80
CA GLY A 369 27.76 22.68 17.30
C GLY A 369 27.07 23.57 16.26
N LEU A 370 26.38 22.97 15.29
CA LEU A 370 25.64 23.65 14.24
C LEU A 370 24.16 23.82 14.64
N PRO A 371 23.45 24.81 14.09
CA PRO A 371 22.01 24.92 14.26
C PRO A 371 21.32 23.64 13.79
N ALA A 372 20.43 23.11 14.63
CA ALA A 372 19.69 21.90 14.28
C ALA A 372 18.71 22.18 13.12
N PRO A 373 18.63 21.29 12.12
CA PRO A 373 17.72 21.45 11.00
C PRO A 373 16.26 21.31 11.44
N ARG A 374 15.34 21.83 10.63
CA ARG A 374 13.89 21.61 10.76
C ARG A 374 13.39 20.62 9.73
N LEU A 375 12.41 19.83 10.11
CA LEU A 375 11.79 18.88 9.19
C LEU A 375 10.99 19.63 8.13
N LYS A 376 11.24 19.32 6.85
CA LYS A 376 10.44 19.85 5.74
C LYS A 376 9.05 19.22 5.76
N LEU A 377 8.03 20.02 6.02
CA LEU A 377 6.64 19.61 5.93
C LEU A 377 6.07 19.92 4.55
N SER A 378 5.05 19.16 4.15
CA SER A 378 4.27 19.44 2.95
C SER A 378 2.83 19.78 3.33
N ARG A 379 1.90 19.86 2.38
CA ARG A 379 0.46 19.97 2.64
C ARG A 379 -0.31 19.44 1.45
N ARG A 380 -1.59 19.14 1.66
CA ARG A 380 -2.47 18.75 0.56
C ARG A 380 -2.50 19.85 -0.50
N ILE A 381 -2.45 19.43 -1.77
CA ILE A 381 -2.55 20.33 -2.92
C ILE A 381 -3.98 20.89 -2.97
N ASP A 382 -4.13 22.20 -3.19
CA ASP A 382 -5.44 22.82 -3.29
C ASP A 382 -6.20 22.34 -4.55
N VAL A 383 -7.53 22.38 -4.51
CA VAL A 383 -8.40 21.83 -5.57
C VAL A 383 -8.08 22.41 -6.96
N LYS A 384 -7.76 23.70 -7.05
CA LYS A 384 -7.48 24.35 -8.34
C LYS A 384 -6.16 23.87 -8.93
N THR A 385 -5.12 23.78 -8.12
CA THR A 385 -3.83 23.22 -8.52
C THR A 385 -3.95 21.73 -8.82
N ALA A 386 -4.72 20.98 -8.03
CA ALA A 386 -4.93 19.56 -8.27
C ALA A 386 -5.58 19.30 -9.64
N ALA A 387 -6.63 20.05 -9.97
CA ALA A 387 -7.32 19.96 -11.25
C ALA A 387 -6.42 20.32 -12.45
N SER A 388 -5.47 21.26 -12.29
CA SER A 388 -4.54 21.63 -13.37
C SER A 388 -3.45 20.59 -13.60
N LEU A 389 -3.05 19.85 -12.56
CA LEU A 389 -2.02 18.81 -12.65
C LEU A 389 -2.57 17.46 -13.09
N LYS A 390 -3.80 17.10 -12.70
CA LYS A 390 -4.46 15.86 -13.13
C LYS A 390 -4.38 15.70 -14.65
N GLY A 391 -3.93 14.54 -15.12
CA GLY A 391 -3.76 14.31 -16.55
C GLY A 391 -2.89 13.12 -16.92
N ASN A 392 -2.72 12.94 -18.24
CA ASN A 392 -1.83 11.96 -18.83
C ASN A 392 -0.59 12.65 -19.39
N TYR A 393 0.55 11.99 -19.27
CA TYR A 393 1.83 12.48 -19.71
C TYR A 393 2.59 11.38 -20.45
N ARG A 394 3.50 11.79 -21.33
CA ARG A 394 4.37 10.91 -22.12
C ARG A 394 5.81 11.35 -21.97
N GLY A 395 6.67 10.45 -21.52
CA GLY A 395 8.10 10.68 -21.41
C GLY A 395 8.78 10.81 -22.76
N ASP A 396 9.92 11.50 -22.80
CA ASP A 396 10.84 11.51 -23.94
C ASP A 396 11.34 10.10 -24.29
N ASP A 397 11.32 9.19 -23.31
CA ASP A 397 11.59 7.75 -23.45
C ASP A 397 10.39 6.93 -23.97
N GLY A 398 9.25 7.59 -24.23
CA GLY A 398 7.98 6.98 -24.65
C GLY A 398 7.15 6.38 -23.53
N GLN A 399 7.63 6.35 -22.28
CA GLN A 399 6.92 5.74 -21.16
C GLN A 399 5.72 6.60 -20.74
N PRO A 400 4.55 5.98 -20.46
CA PRO A 400 3.41 6.72 -19.95
C PRO A 400 3.59 7.04 -18.46
N LEU A 401 3.05 8.20 -18.07
CA LEU A 401 2.92 8.65 -16.69
C LEU A 401 1.56 9.32 -16.53
N ALA A 402 0.96 9.17 -15.36
CA ALA A 402 -0.34 9.72 -15.06
C ALA A 402 -0.32 10.44 -13.71
N ILE A 403 -1.06 11.55 -13.61
CA ILE A 403 -1.48 12.11 -12.34
C ILE A 403 -2.97 11.85 -12.19
N ARG A 404 -3.35 11.18 -11.10
CA ARG A 404 -4.73 10.80 -10.76
C ARG A 404 -5.11 11.37 -9.41
N GLU A 405 -6.38 11.71 -9.26
CA GLU A 405 -6.96 12.13 -8.00
C GLU A 405 -7.70 10.96 -7.35
N ARG A 406 -7.46 10.72 -6.06
CA ARG A 406 -8.16 9.70 -5.27
C ARG A 406 -8.40 10.20 -3.86
N HIS A 407 -9.64 10.13 -3.38
CA HIS A 407 -10.04 10.70 -2.07
C HIS A 407 -9.55 12.16 -1.89
N GLY A 408 -9.52 12.89 -3.00
CA GLY A 408 -9.02 14.25 -3.16
C GLY A 408 -7.54 14.48 -2.86
N ASN A 409 -6.72 13.43 -2.86
CA ASN A 409 -5.26 13.50 -2.93
C ASN A 409 -4.80 13.23 -4.37
N LEU A 410 -3.67 13.81 -4.78
CA LEU A 410 -3.06 13.50 -6.07
C LEU A 410 -1.99 12.42 -5.94
N PHE A 411 -1.97 11.53 -6.93
CA PHE A 411 -1.00 10.45 -7.05
C PHE A 411 -0.38 10.45 -8.44
N LEU A 412 0.94 10.33 -8.47
CA LEU A 412 1.73 10.09 -9.66
C LEU A 412 1.90 8.58 -9.85
N GLU A 413 1.49 8.11 -11.03
CA GLU A 413 1.50 6.71 -11.45
C GLU A 413 2.39 6.57 -12.68
N ARG A 414 3.32 5.61 -12.65
CA ARG A 414 4.21 5.27 -13.77
C ARG A 414 4.16 3.76 -14.03
N VAL A 415 4.57 3.36 -15.22
CA VAL A 415 4.77 1.94 -15.52
C VAL A 415 5.87 1.37 -14.62
N GLY A 416 5.51 0.36 -13.83
CA GLY A 416 6.44 -0.32 -12.94
C GLY A 416 6.78 0.51 -11.71
N GLY A 417 6.38 0.02 -10.53
CA GLY A 417 6.79 0.58 -9.24
C GLY A 417 5.61 0.97 -8.36
N PHE A 418 5.86 1.93 -7.46
CA PHE A 418 4.89 2.36 -6.45
C PHE A 418 4.06 3.54 -6.93
N THR A 419 2.81 3.58 -6.48
CA THR A 419 1.98 4.78 -6.55
C THR A 419 2.55 5.85 -5.61
N MET A 420 2.78 7.06 -6.10
CA MET A 420 3.49 8.13 -5.37
C MET A 420 2.54 9.29 -5.06
N GLN A 421 2.31 9.58 -3.79
CA GLN A 421 1.47 10.72 -3.40
C GLN A 421 2.18 12.05 -3.67
N LEU A 422 1.47 12.99 -4.28
CA LEU A 422 1.94 14.35 -4.53
C LEU A 422 1.44 15.29 -3.45
N MET A 423 2.33 16.13 -2.93
CA MET A 423 2.02 17.12 -1.92
C MET A 423 2.64 18.48 -2.29
N GLN A 424 2.03 19.55 -1.80
CA GLN A 424 2.56 20.90 -1.94
C GLN A 424 3.63 21.16 -0.87
N ALA A 425 4.82 21.59 -1.27
CA ALA A 425 5.88 22.04 -0.36
C ALA A 425 6.37 23.44 -0.74
N ASP A 426 7.29 23.98 0.05
CA ASP A 426 8.01 25.20 -0.28
C ASP A 426 8.90 24.95 -1.51
N GLY A 427 8.61 25.63 -2.61
CA GLY A 427 9.31 25.46 -3.89
C GLY A 427 8.54 24.69 -4.96
N GLY A 428 7.40 24.07 -4.64
CA GLY A 428 6.54 23.42 -5.65
C GLY A 428 5.84 22.15 -5.15
N VAL A 429 5.36 21.37 -6.10
CA VAL A 429 4.78 20.04 -5.82
C VAL A 429 5.89 19.01 -5.81
N ILE A 430 5.93 18.19 -4.75
CA ILE A 430 6.91 17.14 -4.52
C ILE A 430 6.21 15.78 -4.39
N VAL A 431 6.98 14.68 -4.50
CA VAL A 431 6.51 13.37 -4.06
C VAL A 431 6.72 13.28 -2.55
N ASP A 432 5.64 13.13 -1.81
CA ASP A 432 5.68 12.99 -0.36
C ASP A 432 4.51 12.15 0.15
N GLY A 433 4.63 10.84 -0.01
CA GLY A 433 3.70 9.83 0.50
C GLY A 433 4.25 9.05 1.68
N LEU A 434 3.46 8.11 2.17
CA LEU A 434 3.85 7.21 3.26
C LEU A 434 5.02 6.29 2.90
N LEU A 435 5.09 5.84 1.65
CA LEU A 435 6.14 4.93 1.17
C LEU A 435 7.30 5.65 0.45
N THR A 436 7.00 6.75 -0.23
CA THR A 436 7.91 7.39 -1.19
C THR A 436 8.09 8.87 -0.90
N TYR A 437 9.33 9.35 -1.05
CA TYR A 437 9.67 10.77 -0.95
C TYR A 437 10.69 11.13 -2.01
N ASP A 438 10.43 12.21 -2.74
CA ASP A 438 11.34 12.78 -3.74
C ASP A 438 11.01 14.27 -3.90
N ASP A 439 11.91 15.13 -3.40
CA ASP A 439 11.81 16.59 -3.52
C ASP A 439 12.63 17.15 -4.70
N SER A 440 13.16 16.28 -5.57
CA SER A 440 13.87 16.65 -6.80
C SER A 440 12.97 16.74 -8.04
N VAL A 441 11.73 16.29 -7.94
CA VAL A 441 10.77 16.35 -9.05
C VAL A 441 10.34 17.78 -9.34
N THR A 442 10.12 18.09 -10.61
CA THR A 442 9.50 19.36 -11.04
C THR A 442 8.20 19.05 -11.75
N ILE A 443 7.08 19.58 -11.25
CA ILE A 443 5.74 19.30 -11.78
C ILE A 443 5.04 20.60 -12.14
N THR A 444 4.67 20.75 -13.41
CA THR A 444 3.77 21.79 -13.92
C THR A 444 2.57 21.15 -14.63
N PRO A 445 1.53 21.92 -14.97
CA PRO A 445 0.44 21.38 -15.77
C PRO A 445 0.96 20.78 -17.09
N GLU A 446 1.88 21.42 -17.78
CA GLU A 446 2.35 21.03 -19.12
C GLU A 446 3.44 19.95 -19.11
N LYS A 447 4.25 19.88 -18.05
CA LYS A 447 5.48 19.10 -18.01
C LYS A 447 5.81 18.55 -16.63
N ILE A 448 6.38 17.35 -16.58
CA ILE A 448 6.94 16.73 -15.37
C ILE A 448 8.39 16.36 -15.64
N GLU A 449 9.32 16.78 -14.78
CA GLU A 449 10.70 16.31 -14.75
C GLU A 449 10.87 15.39 -13.54
N ALA A 450 11.04 14.09 -13.80
CA ALA A 450 11.19 13.08 -12.77
C ALA A 450 11.93 11.86 -13.33
N PHE A 451 12.60 11.10 -12.47
CA PHE A 451 13.26 9.84 -12.86
C PHE A 451 14.28 9.99 -14.01
N GLY A 452 14.92 11.16 -14.12
CA GLY A 452 15.87 11.46 -15.21
C GLY A 452 15.24 11.61 -16.59
N THR A 453 13.92 11.79 -16.68
CA THR A 453 13.16 11.97 -17.92
C THR A 453 12.24 13.18 -17.82
N VAL A 454 11.96 13.80 -18.98
CA VAL A 454 10.93 14.82 -19.13
C VAL A 454 9.67 14.18 -19.70
N TYR A 455 8.53 14.43 -19.06
CA TYR A 455 7.22 13.97 -19.51
C TYR A 455 6.37 15.15 -19.92
N HIS A 456 5.73 15.05 -21.08
CA HIS A 456 4.89 16.08 -21.68
C HIS A 456 3.42 15.70 -21.56
N ARG A 457 2.56 16.65 -21.19
CA ARG A 457 1.11 16.42 -21.13
C ARG A 457 0.59 15.97 -22.50
N ILE A 458 -0.23 14.93 -22.50
CA ILE A 458 -0.94 14.42 -23.67
C ILE A 458 -2.46 14.41 -23.41
N PRO A 459 -3.30 14.55 -24.46
CA PRO A 459 -4.73 14.39 -24.31
C PRO A 459 -5.10 13.02 -23.73
N SER A 460 -6.16 12.96 -22.91
CA SER A 460 -6.74 11.68 -22.49
C SER A 460 -7.46 11.05 -23.68
N ALA A 461 -6.78 10.15 -24.37
CA ALA A 461 -7.38 9.40 -25.47
C ALA A 461 -8.14 8.18 -24.93
N LYS A 462 -9.31 7.91 -25.51
CA LYS A 462 -10.03 6.65 -25.30
C LYS A 462 -9.10 5.49 -25.67
N PRO A 463 -8.91 4.48 -24.80
CA PRO A 463 -8.15 3.28 -25.14
C PRO A 463 -8.77 2.55 -26.35
N THR A 464 -7.93 2.06 -27.28
CA THR A 464 -8.38 1.51 -28.59
C THR A 464 -7.82 0.10 -28.92
N GLY A 465 -7.36 -0.65 -27.92
CA GLY A 465 -6.82 -2.01 -28.11
C GLY A 465 -7.87 -3.11 -27.93
N ASP A 466 -7.75 -4.19 -28.71
CA ASP A 466 -8.44 -5.45 -28.44
C ASP A 466 -7.74 -6.17 -27.28
N VAL A 467 -8.51 -6.53 -26.27
CA VAL A 467 -8.04 -7.17 -25.04
C VAL A 467 -8.71 -8.53 -24.81
N ALA A 468 -9.43 -9.06 -25.80
CA ALA A 468 -10.17 -10.32 -25.69
C ALA A 468 -9.30 -11.50 -25.23
N ASP A 469 -8.04 -11.56 -25.68
CA ASP A 469 -7.08 -12.60 -25.27
C ASP A 469 -6.58 -12.44 -23.82
N LEU A 470 -6.74 -11.26 -23.22
CA LEU A 470 -6.30 -10.95 -21.85
C LEU A 470 -7.47 -11.00 -20.84
N GLU A 471 -8.67 -10.68 -21.30
CA GLU A 471 -9.88 -10.58 -20.48
C GLU A 471 -10.15 -11.79 -19.57
N PRO A 472 -9.94 -13.05 -20.01
CA PRO A 472 -10.13 -14.21 -19.14
C PRO A 472 -9.25 -14.22 -17.88
N PHE A 473 -8.16 -13.44 -17.85
CA PHE A 473 -7.26 -13.34 -16.71
C PHE A 473 -7.61 -12.19 -15.76
N PHE A 474 -8.43 -11.21 -16.17
CA PHE A 474 -8.78 -10.06 -15.33
C PHE A 474 -9.54 -10.50 -14.09
N GLY A 475 -9.24 -9.88 -12.96
CA GLY A 475 -9.96 -10.11 -11.71
C GLY A 475 -9.05 -10.03 -10.50
N GLU A 476 -9.59 -10.49 -9.39
CA GLU A 476 -8.94 -10.48 -8.09
C GLU A 476 -8.62 -11.92 -7.67
N TYR A 477 -7.45 -12.10 -7.06
CA TYR A 477 -6.97 -13.40 -6.64
C TYR A 477 -6.41 -13.31 -5.21
N GLY A 478 -6.56 -14.36 -4.42
CA GLY A 478 -6.06 -14.47 -3.06
C GLY A 478 -7.02 -13.98 -1.97
N GLU A 479 -6.46 -13.86 -0.77
CA GLU A 479 -7.16 -13.53 0.47
C GLU A 479 -7.45 -12.03 0.62
N ASP A 480 -8.42 -11.67 1.47
CA ASP A 480 -8.83 -10.27 1.71
C ASP A 480 -7.68 -9.37 2.21
N HIS A 481 -6.73 -9.94 2.93
CA HIS A 481 -5.61 -9.21 3.52
C HIS A 481 -4.39 -9.09 2.59
N ASN A 482 -4.44 -9.67 1.38
CA ASN A 482 -3.44 -9.42 0.33
C ASN A 482 -3.96 -9.81 -1.07
N VAL A 483 -4.74 -8.93 -1.69
CA VAL A 483 -5.36 -9.18 -2.99
C VAL A 483 -4.38 -8.93 -4.14
N LEU A 484 -4.22 -9.91 -5.01
CA LEU A 484 -3.57 -9.76 -6.32
C LEU A 484 -4.62 -9.31 -7.35
N TYR A 485 -4.51 -8.08 -7.84
CA TYR A 485 -5.37 -7.60 -8.92
C TYR A 485 -4.67 -7.80 -10.26
N ILE A 486 -5.38 -8.44 -11.18
CA ILE A 486 -4.98 -8.61 -12.57
C ILE A 486 -5.89 -7.76 -13.44
N SER A 487 -5.28 -6.84 -14.18
CA SER A 487 -5.97 -5.90 -15.07
C SER A 487 -5.21 -5.76 -16.39
N GLU A 488 -5.79 -5.06 -17.36
CA GLU A 488 -5.02 -4.61 -18.53
C GLU A 488 -4.60 -3.16 -18.35
N LYS A 489 -3.33 -2.85 -18.65
CA LYS A 489 -2.81 -1.48 -18.80
C LYS A 489 -1.90 -1.42 -20.03
N HIS A 490 -2.11 -0.41 -20.88
CA HIS A 490 -1.28 -0.15 -22.06
C HIS A 490 -1.14 -1.36 -23.01
N GLY A 491 -2.20 -2.13 -23.18
CA GLY A 491 -2.26 -3.33 -24.01
C GLY A 491 -1.58 -4.56 -23.42
N LYS A 492 -1.16 -4.50 -22.14
CA LYS A 492 -0.50 -5.61 -21.44
C LYS A 492 -1.28 -6.01 -20.19
N LEU A 493 -1.18 -7.27 -19.83
CA LEU A 493 -1.62 -7.74 -18.52
C LEU A 493 -0.77 -7.05 -17.45
N ASN A 494 -1.39 -6.61 -16.37
CA ASN A 494 -0.75 -5.88 -15.29
C ASN A 494 -1.13 -6.53 -13.96
N ALA A 495 -0.14 -6.76 -13.10
CA ALA A 495 -0.33 -7.23 -11.74
C ALA A 495 -0.16 -6.07 -10.76
N LEU A 496 -1.17 -5.81 -9.92
CA LEU A 496 -1.04 -5.03 -8.70
C LEU A 496 -0.96 -6.02 -7.53
N ILE A 497 0.19 -6.07 -6.88
CA ILE A 497 0.52 -6.99 -5.78
C ILE A 497 1.04 -6.21 -4.58
N GLU A 498 0.76 -6.71 -3.36
CA GLU A 498 1.07 -6.04 -2.10
C GLU A 498 0.60 -4.58 -2.12
N TRP A 499 -0.68 -4.33 -2.42
CA TRP A 499 -1.39 -3.05 -2.19
C TRP A 499 -0.93 -1.78 -2.92
N GLY A 500 0.26 -1.75 -3.51
CA GLY A 500 0.82 -0.54 -4.07
C GLY A 500 1.85 -0.74 -5.17
N THR A 501 2.14 -2.00 -5.55
CA THR A 501 3.18 -2.29 -6.53
C THR A 501 2.59 -2.83 -7.82
N GLU A 502 2.75 -2.08 -8.90
CA GLU A 502 2.23 -2.43 -10.21
C GLU A 502 3.33 -2.89 -11.16
N TYR A 503 3.05 -3.99 -11.88
CA TYR A 503 3.97 -4.59 -12.84
C TYR A 503 3.28 -4.91 -14.17
N PRO A 504 3.78 -4.37 -15.30
CA PRO A 504 3.41 -4.90 -16.61
C PRO A 504 4.00 -6.31 -16.75
N LEU A 505 3.18 -7.25 -17.20
CA LEU A 505 3.57 -8.64 -17.40
C LEU A 505 3.84 -8.92 -18.88
N GLU A 506 4.92 -9.62 -19.16
CA GLU A 506 5.25 -10.08 -20.51
C GLU A 506 4.68 -11.49 -20.74
N LYS A 507 3.95 -11.69 -21.83
CA LYS A 507 3.40 -13.01 -22.18
C LYS A 507 4.52 -13.94 -22.64
N VAL A 508 4.67 -15.08 -21.98
CA VAL A 508 5.65 -16.13 -22.33
C VAL A 508 4.99 -17.25 -23.13
N ALA A 509 3.81 -17.68 -22.70
CA ALA A 509 2.98 -18.69 -23.36
C ALA A 509 1.50 -18.48 -23.02
N ASP A 510 0.60 -19.34 -23.50
CA ASP A 510 -0.79 -19.29 -23.06
C ASP A 510 -0.89 -19.54 -21.55
N GLY A 511 -1.60 -18.65 -20.86
CA GLY A 511 -1.72 -18.64 -19.39
C GLY A 511 -0.40 -18.50 -18.63
N LEU A 512 0.72 -18.12 -19.26
CA LEU A 512 2.01 -17.94 -18.60
C LEU A 512 2.60 -16.57 -18.93
N PHE A 513 2.88 -15.81 -17.88
CA PHE A 513 3.44 -14.48 -17.96
C PHE A 513 4.67 -14.34 -17.07
N GLN A 514 5.50 -13.34 -17.35
CA GLN A 514 6.71 -13.04 -16.60
C GLN A 514 6.71 -11.59 -16.11
N PHE A 515 7.11 -11.39 -14.87
CA PHE A 515 7.38 -10.08 -14.29
C PHE A 515 8.62 -9.45 -14.94
N PRO A 516 8.71 -8.12 -15.03
CA PRO A 516 9.86 -7.47 -15.64
C PRO A 516 11.14 -7.76 -14.83
N GLY A 517 12.32 -7.60 -15.43
CA GLY A 517 13.61 -7.82 -14.75
C GLY A 517 13.97 -6.80 -13.66
N TYR A 518 12.99 -6.12 -13.07
CA TYR A 518 13.12 -5.13 -11.99
C TYR A 518 11.98 -5.27 -10.99
N GLY A 519 12.10 -4.61 -9.85
CA GLY A 519 11.07 -4.59 -8.82
C GLY A 519 11.25 -5.69 -7.79
N LEU A 520 10.13 -6.13 -7.20
CA LEU A 520 10.08 -7.07 -6.09
C LEU A 520 10.15 -8.53 -6.55
N TYR A 521 9.63 -8.84 -7.75
CA TYR A 521 9.54 -10.20 -8.31
C TYR A 521 10.28 -10.32 -9.65
N PRO A 522 11.52 -9.83 -9.76
CA PRO A 522 12.16 -9.70 -11.06
C PRO A 522 12.34 -11.06 -11.76
N ASN A 523 11.91 -11.15 -13.02
CA ASN A 523 11.94 -12.37 -13.85
C ASN A 523 11.12 -13.57 -13.34
N GLU A 524 10.41 -13.45 -12.22
CA GLU A 524 9.51 -14.50 -11.74
C GLU A 524 8.29 -14.63 -12.67
N THR A 525 7.63 -15.79 -12.64
CA THR A 525 6.53 -16.11 -13.55
C THR A 525 5.18 -16.20 -12.84
N LEU A 526 4.13 -15.71 -13.49
CA LEU A 526 2.75 -15.86 -13.09
C LEU A 526 2.02 -16.79 -14.06
N ARG A 527 1.58 -17.95 -13.57
CA ARG A 527 0.79 -18.93 -14.34
C ARG A 527 -0.68 -18.86 -13.94
N PHE A 528 -1.58 -18.90 -14.92
CA PHE A 528 -3.01 -19.00 -14.69
C PHE A 528 -3.50 -20.42 -14.96
N HIS A 529 -4.20 -20.99 -13.99
CA HIS A 529 -4.78 -22.32 -14.09
C HIS A 529 -6.27 -22.22 -14.45
N ARG A 530 -6.72 -23.12 -15.32
CA ARG A 530 -8.11 -23.20 -15.79
C ARG A 530 -8.78 -24.48 -15.29
N ASN A 531 -10.08 -24.41 -15.02
CA ASN A 531 -10.89 -25.61 -14.77
C ASN A 531 -11.27 -26.34 -16.08
N GLU A 532 -12.01 -27.44 -15.97
CA GLU A 532 -12.47 -28.25 -17.11
C GLU A 532 -13.32 -27.45 -18.12
N ALA A 533 -13.99 -26.38 -17.68
CA ALA A 533 -14.77 -25.48 -18.53
C ALA A 533 -13.93 -24.36 -19.18
N GLY A 534 -12.60 -24.40 -19.03
CA GLY A 534 -11.68 -23.40 -19.58
C GLY A 534 -11.64 -22.06 -18.82
N ARG A 535 -12.35 -21.94 -17.69
CA ARG A 535 -12.38 -20.71 -16.90
C ARG A 535 -11.14 -20.64 -16.01
N VAL A 536 -10.47 -19.48 -15.99
CA VAL A 536 -9.34 -19.24 -15.09
C VAL A 536 -9.85 -19.24 -13.65
N THR A 537 -9.25 -20.06 -12.78
CA THR A 537 -9.67 -20.20 -11.38
C THR A 537 -8.57 -19.89 -10.38
N MET A 538 -7.32 -19.74 -10.81
CA MET A 538 -6.19 -19.54 -9.92
C MET A 538 -5.02 -18.86 -10.66
N ALA A 539 -4.29 -18.03 -9.95
CA ALA A 539 -3.00 -17.48 -10.36
C ALA A 539 -1.89 -18.10 -9.49
N ASP A 540 -0.76 -18.44 -10.09
CA ASP A 540 0.34 -19.19 -9.48
C ASP A 540 1.64 -18.43 -9.72
N LEU A 541 2.13 -17.80 -8.64
CA LEU A 541 3.40 -17.07 -8.61
C LEU A 541 4.49 -18.01 -8.10
N GLY A 542 5.11 -18.76 -9.00
CA GLY A 542 6.24 -19.63 -8.68
C GLY A 542 5.95 -20.68 -7.59
N GLY A 543 4.70 -21.16 -7.48
CA GLY A 543 4.23 -22.10 -6.46
C GLY A 543 3.35 -21.46 -5.39
N ILE A 544 3.27 -20.13 -5.32
CA ILE A 544 2.35 -19.40 -4.42
C ILE A 544 1.00 -19.28 -5.11
N LEU A 545 -0.01 -19.93 -4.55
CA LEU A 545 -1.33 -20.06 -5.17
C LEU A 545 -2.29 -18.97 -4.67
N PHE A 546 -2.82 -18.19 -5.61
CA PHE A 546 -3.87 -17.21 -5.38
C PHE A 546 -5.16 -17.68 -6.05
N GLU A 547 -6.12 -18.16 -5.27
CA GLU A 547 -7.43 -18.55 -5.81
C GLU A 547 -8.16 -17.34 -6.37
N ARG A 548 -8.83 -17.49 -7.52
CA ARG A 548 -9.65 -16.41 -8.09
C ARG A 548 -10.83 -16.14 -7.15
N ARG A 549 -10.94 -14.90 -6.70
CA ARG A 549 -12.04 -14.45 -5.84
C ARG A 549 -13.35 -14.47 -6.61
N LYS A 550 -14.42 -14.90 -5.93
CA LYS A 550 -15.76 -14.95 -6.50
C LYS A 550 -16.46 -13.63 -6.21
N VAL A 551 -17.03 -13.03 -7.24
CA VAL A 551 -18.02 -11.99 -7.06
C VAL A 551 -19.34 -12.68 -6.71
N VAL A 552 -19.63 -12.76 -5.42
CA VAL A 552 -20.85 -13.42 -4.92
C VAL A 552 -22.05 -12.54 -5.23
N GLY A 553 -23.16 -13.15 -5.66
CA GLY A 553 -24.43 -12.44 -5.89
C GLY A 553 -24.63 -11.91 -7.30
N VAL A 554 -23.61 -11.92 -8.18
CA VAL A 554 -23.78 -11.54 -9.59
C VAL A 554 -24.13 -12.75 -10.46
N SER A 555 -25.29 -12.69 -11.11
CA SER A 555 -25.74 -13.66 -12.12
C SER A 555 -26.36 -12.92 -13.30
N ASP A 556 -25.98 -13.27 -14.53
CA ASP A 556 -26.48 -12.65 -15.77
C ASP A 556 -26.40 -11.11 -15.77
N GLY A 557 -25.34 -10.56 -15.18
CA GLY A 557 -25.10 -9.11 -15.09
C GLY A 557 -25.93 -8.38 -14.02
N VAL A 558 -26.63 -9.12 -13.16
CA VAL A 558 -27.45 -8.56 -12.08
C VAL A 558 -26.92 -9.03 -10.74
N PHE A 559 -26.64 -8.10 -9.83
CA PHE A 559 -26.32 -8.41 -8.44
C PHE A 559 -27.61 -8.64 -7.65
N LYS A 560 -27.65 -9.68 -6.81
CA LYS A 560 -28.76 -9.99 -5.89
C LYS A 560 -28.25 -10.44 -4.53
N ILE A 561 -28.94 -10.00 -3.48
CA ILE A 561 -28.77 -10.50 -2.11
C ILE A 561 -29.89 -11.48 -1.77
N SER A 562 -29.75 -12.19 -0.65
CA SER A 562 -30.87 -12.83 0.03
C SER A 562 -31.43 -11.87 1.07
N PRO A 563 -32.65 -11.32 0.89
CA PRO A 563 -33.26 -10.44 1.87
C PRO A 563 -33.44 -11.14 3.23
N GLN A 564 -33.22 -10.42 4.33
CA GLN A 564 -33.39 -10.94 5.70
C GLN A 564 -34.85 -11.29 6.01
N ARG A 565 -35.80 -10.65 5.33
CA ARG A 565 -37.24 -10.82 5.48
C ARG A 565 -37.95 -10.69 4.12
N PRO A 566 -39.19 -11.20 3.97
CA PRO A 566 -39.97 -10.99 2.75
C PRO A 566 -40.11 -9.50 2.43
N VAL A 567 -39.70 -9.09 1.23
CA VAL A 567 -39.69 -7.67 0.82
C VAL A 567 -41.08 -7.05 0.87
N SER A 568 -42.13 -7.83 0.56
CA SER A 568 -43.52 -7.36 0.64
C SER A 568 -43.94 -6.94 2.05
N GLU A 569 -43.54 -7.69 3.08
CA GLU A 569 -43.83 -7.33 4.49
C GLU A 569 -43.09 -6.05 4.88
N LEU A 570 -41.82 -5.92 4.46
CA LEU A 570 -41.02 -4.73 4.72
C LEU A 570 -41.61 -3.48 4.06
N VAL A 571 -42.15 -3.60 2.85
CA VAL A 571 -42.83 -2.51 2.15
C VAL A 571 -44.07 -2.06 2.92
N GLU A 572 -44.92 -3.00 3.36
CA GLU A 572 -46.11 -2.69 4.16
C GLU A 572 -45.76 -1.95 5.47
N GLU A 573 -44.73 -2.43 6.18
CA GLU A 573 -44.24 -1.79 7.40
C GLU A 573 -43.66 -0.39 7.14
N ALA A 574 -42.86 -0.25 6.08
CA ALA A 574 -42.20 1.01 5.77
C ALA A 574 -43.19 2.10 5.31
N LEU A 575 -44.26 1.72 4.60
CA LEU A 575 -45.33 2.65 4.20
C LEU A 575 -46.11 3.22 5.40
N GLN A 576 -46.12 2.53 6.53
CA GLN A 576 -46.74 3.00 7.78
C GLN A 576 -45.77 3.82 8.65
N ALA A 577 -44.49 3.87 8.28
CA ALA A 577 -43.47 4.63 9.00
C ALA A 577 -43.28 6.04 8.40
N SER A 578 -42.69 6.93 9.21
CA SER A 578 -42.38 8.30 8.81
C SER A 578 -40.87 8.55 8.85
N PRO A 579 -40.34 9.40 7.94
CA PRO A 579 -38.95 9.84 8.02
C PRO A 579 -38.66 10.54 9.34
N PRO A 580 -37.38 10.58 9.77
CA PRO A 580 -36.98 11.38 10.92
C PRO A 580 -37.33 12.86 10.68
N VAL A 581 -37.77 13.53 11.74
CA VAL A 581 -38.11 14.95 11.68
C VAL A 581 -36.82 15.77 11.60
N GLU A 582 -36.73 16.67 10.64
CA GLU A 582 -35.62 17.60 10.48
C GLU A 582 -36.06 19.03 10.80
N GLU A 583 -35.22 19.74 11.57
CA GLU A 583 -35.35 21.18 11.77
C GLU A 583 -34.29 21.91 10.95
N GLY A 584 -34.68 22.92 10.18
CA GLY A 584 -33.77 23.68 9.34
C GLY A 584 -34.48 24.63 8.38
N ASP A 585 -33.73 25.61 7.87
CA ASP A 585 -34.20 26.50 6.80
C ASP A 585 -34.01 25.79 5.44
N PHE A 586 -34.99 24.95 5.10
CA PHE A 586 -34.97 24.16 3.88
C PHE A 586 -35.67 24.89 2.72
N ARG A 587 -35.13 24.70 1.52
CA ARG A 587 -35.77 25.12 0.28
C ARG A 587 -37.05 24.32 0.05
N GLN A 588 -38.01 24.95 -0.61
CA GLN A 588 -39.19 24.25 -1.09
C GLN A 588 -38.79 23.20 -2.14
N SER A 589 -39.24 21.97 -1.95
CA SER A 589 -38.97 20.87 -2.90
C SER A 589 -39.68 21.12 -4.23
N ASP A 590 -38.95 20.94 -5.32
CA ASP A 590 -39.38 21.11 -6.72
C ASP A 590 -38.83 19.94 -7.54
N LEU A 591 -39.45 18.77 -7.35
CA LEU A 591 -39.08 17.53 -8.02
C LEU A 591 -39.65 17.52 -9.44
N VAL A 592 -38.79 17.27 -10.41
CA VAL A 592 -39.13 17.29 -11.84
C VAL A 592 -38.62 16.04 -12.54
N ASP A 593 -39.35 15.59 -13.56
CA ASP A 593 -38.94 14.46 -14.40
C ASP A 593 -37.65 14.80 -15.16
N VAL A 594 -36.61 13.99 -14.96
CA VAL A 594 -35.27 14.21 -15.53
C VAL A 594 -35.24 14.06 -17.06
N THR A 595 -36.16 13.29 -17.64
CA THR A 595 -36.21 13.03 -19.09
C THR A 595 -36.55 14.27 -19.91
N LYS A 596 -37.17 15.28 -19.27
CA LYS A 596 -37.52 16.56 -19.90
C LYS A 596 -36.32 17.49 -20.14
N PHE A 597 -35.13 17.15 -19.62
CA PHE A 597 -33.96 18.04 -19.66
C PHE A 597 -32.96 17.73 -20.78
N ALA A 598 -33.00 16.53 -21.36
CA ALA A 598 -32.25 16.16 -22.57
C ALA A 598 -32.77 14.86 -23.21
N ASP A 599 -32.86 14.83 -24.55
CA ASP A 599 -33.37 13.67 -25.32
C ASP A 599 -32.51 12.40 -25.21
N ASN A 600 -31.24 12.56 -24.82
CA ASN A 600 -30.30 11.45 -24.67
C ASN A 600 -30.23 10.88 -23.24
N ILE A 601 -31.13 11.28 -22.35
CA ILE A 601 -31.36 10.64 -21.05
C ILE A 601 -32.36 9.50 -21.23
N LYS A 602 -31.96 8.28 -20.90
CA LYS A 602 -32.81 7.09 -20.88
C LYS A 602 -33.00 6.58 -19.46
N LEU A 603 -34.10 5.88 -19.24
CA LEU A 603 -34.43 5.29 -17.96
C LEU A 603 -34.29 3.77 -18.02
N ASP A 604 -33.65 3.22 -17.00
CA ASP A 604 -33.58 1.80 -16.68
C ASP A 604 -33.71 1.68 -15.17
N ILE A 605 -34.87 2.09 -14.66
CA ILE A 605 -35.15 2.22 -13.23
C ILE A 605 -35.27 0.83 -12.59
N ARG A 606 -34.16 0.38 -12.00
CA ARG A 606 -33.97 -1.00 -11.56
C ARG A 606 -34.99 -1.42 -10.51
N TYR A 607 -35.32 -0.51 -9.60
CA TYR A 607 -36.25 -0.74 -8.51
C TYR A 607 -37.73 -0.79 -8.94
N ALA A 608 -38.06 -0.52 -10.21
CA ALA A 608 -39.40 -0.74 -10.78
C ALA A 608 -39.57 -2.14 -11.42
N SER A 609 -38.56 -3.01 -11.33
CA SER A 609 -38.58 -4.37 -11.87
C SER A 609 -37.89 -5.37 -10.90
N ASP A 610 -37.83 -6.66 -11.24
CA ASP A 610 -37.10 -7.69 -10.48
C ASP A 610 -35.59 -7.72 -10.81
N ASN A 611 -35.15 -6.82 -11.69
CA ASN A 611 -33.77 -6.56 -12.05
C ASN A 611 -33.15 -5.56 -11.07
N ASN A 612 -33.10 -5.93 -9.79
CA ASN A 612 -32.45 -5.16 -8.72
C ASN A 612 -31.91 -6.09 -7.63
N PHE A 613 -31.15 -5.56 -6.67
CA PHE A 613 -30.49 -6.37 -5.64
C PHE A 613 -31.44 -7.15 -4.70
N LEU A 614 -32.68 -6.71 -4.52
CA LEU A 614 -33.71 -7.43 -3.75
C LEU A 614 -34.47 -8.47 -4.59
N GLY A 615 -34.33 -8.42 -5.92
CA GLY A 615 -35.08 -9.27 -6.85
C GLY A 615 -36.60 -9.03 -6.84
N THR A 616 -37.06 -7.95 -6.19
CA THR A 616 -38.48 -7.60 -6.04
C THR A 616 -38.66 -6.12 -6.35
N PRO A 617 -39.62 -5.71 -7.20
CA PRO A 617 -39.93 -4.31 -7.44
C PRO A 617 -40.39 -3.61 -6.14
N VAL A 618 -39.89 -2.40 -5.90
CA VAL A 618 -40.32 -1.51 -4.80
C VAL A 618 -40.82 -0.15 -5.29
N TYR A 619 -40.65 0.15 -6.58
CA TYR A 619 -41.31 1.24 -7.26
C TYR A 619 -42.46 0.70 -8.12
N SER A 620 -43.54 1.45 -8.18
CA SER A 620 -44.71 1.17 -9.01
C SER A 620 -44.53 1.55 -10.48
N GLN A 621 -43.61 2.48 -10.77
CA GLN A 621 -43.39 3.01 -12.10
C GLN A 621 -41.92 3.36 -12.36
N PRO A 622 -41.43 3.17 -13.61
CA PRO A 622 -40.04 3.43 -13.97
C PRO A 622 -39.82 4.92 -14.31
N LYS A 623 -40.01 5.81 -13.35
CA LYS A 623 -39.74 7.26 -13.47
C LYS A 623 -38.53 7.69 -12.65
N ALA A 624 -37.92 8.81 -13.02
CA ALA A 624 -36.84 9.43 -12.27
C ALA A 624 -37.10 10.92 -12.08
N PHE A 625 -37.09 11.35 -10.82
CA PHE A 625 -37.27 12.75 -10.44
C PHE A 625 -36.02 13.28 -9.73
N LEU A 626 -35.68 14.54 -9.96
CA LEU A 626 -34.66 15.27 -9.21
C LEU A 626 -35.16 16.65 -8.86
N GLN A 627 -34.55 17.30 -7.87
CA GLN A 627 -34.73 18.74 -7.67
C GLN A 627 -34.37 19.48 -8.96
N ARG A 628 -35.14 20.50 -9.33
CA ARG A 628 -34.99 21.21 -10.61
C ARG A 628 -33.55 21.65 -10.90
N GLU A 629 -32.82 22.16 -9.91
CA GLU A 629 -31.41 22.56 -10.08
C GLU A 629 -30.52 21.38 -10.45
N ALA A 630 -30.71 20.23 -9.80
CA ALA A 630 -29.99 18.99 -10.08
C ALA A 630 -30.36 18.43 -11.47
N ALA A 631 -31.64 18.45 -11.85
CA ALA A 631 -32.10 18.01 -13.17
C ALA A 631 -31.51 18.88 -14.31
N GLN A 632 -31.48 20.21 -14.11
CA GLN A 632 -30.84 21.13 -15.04
C GLN A 632 -29.32 20.89 -15.15
N ALA A 633 -28.66 20.59 -14.03
CA ALA A 633 -27.25 20.23 -14.01
C ALA A 633 -27.00 18.94 -14.79
N LEU A 634 -27.80 17.89 -14.54
CA LEU A 634 -27.73 16.62 -15.27
C LEU A 634 -27.95 16.80 -16.77
N GLY A 635 -28.91 17.64 -17.18
CA GLY A 635 -29.14 17.98 -18.59
C GLY A 635 -27.92 18.65 -19.26
N ARG A 636 -27.14 19.47 -18.53
CA ARG A 636 -25.88 20.02 -19.05
C ARG A 636 -24.80 18.95 -19.20
N VAL A 637 -24.69 18.03 -18.24
CA VAL A 637 -23.76 16.88 -18.32
C VAL A 637 -24.12 16.00 -19.52
N SER A 638 -25.39 15.67 -19.68
CA SER A 638 -25.91 14.86 -20.79
C SER A 638 -25.55 15.43 -22.16
N LYS A 639 -25.65 16.76 -22.32
CA LYS A 639 -25.27 17.43 -23.58
C LYS A 639 -23.78 17.30 -23.91
N ARG A 640 -22.90 17.47 -22.91
CA ARG A 640 -21.45 17.31 -23.12
C ARG A 640 -21.07 15.86 -23.45
N LEU A 641 -21.67 14.90 -22.77
CA LEU A 641 -21.47 13.47 -23.07
C LEU A 641 -21.97 13.11 -24.48
N ALA A 642 -23.05 13.75 -24.95
CA ALA A 642 -23.56 13.54 -26.30
C ALA A 642 -22.54 13.91 -27.38
N GLU A 643 -21.80 15.00 -27.19
CA GLU A 643 -20.70 15.42 -28.07
C GLU A 643 -19.58 14.36 -28.14
N MET A 644 -19.47 13.51 -27.12
CA MET A 644 -18.51 12.40 -27.03
C MET A 644 -19.10 11.05 -27.47
N GLY A 645 -20.37 11.02 -27.91
CA GLY A 645 -21.03 9.80 -28.38
C GLY A 645 -21.73 8.98 -27.28
N TYR A 646 -21.90 9.53 -26.08
CA TYR A 646 -22.53 8.84 -24.95
C TYR A 646 -23.84 9.51 -24.51
N GLY A 647 -24.80 8.71 -24.06
CA GLY A 647 -25.96 9.17 -23.32
C GLY A 647 -25.95 8.67 -21.88
N LEU A 648 -26.87 9.19 -21.06
CA LEU A 648 -27.03 8.80 -19.66
C LEU A 648 -28.16 7.78 -19.52
N LEU A 649 -27.90 6.69 -18.82
CA LEU A 649 -28.89 5.68 -18.46
C LEU A 649 -29.10 5.72 -16.94
N ILE A 650 -30.28 6.18 -16.52
CA ILE A 650 -30.61 6.39 -15.10
C ILE A 650 -31.15 5.10 -14.48
N HIS A 651 -30.55 4.68 -13.38
CA HIS A 651 -30.94 3.50 -12.60
C HIS A 651 -31.78 3.85 -11.37
N ASP A 652 -31.46 4.98 -10.73
CA ASP A 652 -32.26 5.53 -9.64
C ASP A 652 -32.07 7.06 -9.52
N ALA A 653 -33.03 7.75 -8.92
CA ALA A 653 -32.97 9.19 -8.68
C ALA A 653 -33.64 9.52 -7.33
N TYR A 654 -34.68 10.35 -7.28
CA TYR A 654 -35.49 10.50 -6.08
C TYR A 654 -36.01 9.14 -5.59
N ARG A 655 -35.61 8.76 -4.38
CA ARG A 655 -36.05 7.54 -3.68
C ARG A 655 -36.90 7.96 -2.50
N PRO A 656 -38.19 7.61 -2.41
CA PRO A 656 -38.99 7.90 -1.22
C PRO A 656 -38.36 7.27 0.02
N TRP A 657 -38.38 7.95 1.17
CA TRP A 657 -37.74 7.48 2.40
C TRP A 657 -38.15 6.05 2.81
N TYR A 658 -39.42 5.67 2.63
CA TYR A 658 -39.87 4.31 2.96
C TYR A 658 -39.09 3.24 2.20
N VAL A 659 -38.65 3.51 0.96
CA VAL A 659 -37.84 2.57 0.18
C VAL A 659 -36.42 2.45 0.75
N THR A 660 -35.83 3.54 1.24
CA THR A 660 -34.57 3.49 2.00
C THR A 660 -34.70 2.62 3.25
N LYS A 661 -35.84 2.69 3.95
CA LYS A 661 -36.14 1.80 5.08
C LYS A 661 -36.25 0.33 4.65
N VAL A 662 -36.95 0.04 3.55
CA VAL A 662 -37.03 -1.33 2.99
C VAL A 662 -35.62 -1.86 2.66
N PHE A 663 -34.78 -1.06 2.01
CA PHE A 663 -33.42 -1.45 1.66
C PHE A 663 -32.60 -1.80 2.91
N TRP A 664 -32.65 -0.95 3.93
CA TRP A 664 -31.93 -1.16 5.18
C TRP A 664 -32.39 -2.42 5.93
N ASP A 665 -33.71 -2.61 6.05
CA ASP A 665 -34.29 -3.72 6.81
C ASP A 665 -34.15 -5.07 6.06
N ALA A 666 -34.08 -5.03 4.72
CA ALA A 666 -33.86 -6.21 3.90
C ALA A 666 -32.38 -6.64 3.87
N THR A 667 -31.45 -5.70 4.04
CA THR A 667 -30.02 -5.93 3.77
C THR A 667 -29.29 -6.57 4.98
N PRO A 668 -28.53 -7.66 4.77
CA PRO A 668 -27.65 -8.24 5.78
C PRO A 668 -26.68 -7.23 6.39
N GLU A 669 -26.32 -7.40 7.67
CA GLU A 669 -25.46 -6.45 8.40
C GLU A 669 -24.11 -6.20 7.72
N ASP A 670 -23.47 -7.23 7.17
CA ASP A 670 -22.19 -7.15 6.45
C ASP A 670 -22.25 -6.31 5.17
N LYS A 671 -23.45 -6.02 4.67
CA LYS A 671 -23.70 -5.28 3.42
C LYS A 671 -24.32 -3.91 3.65
N LYS A 672 -24.64 -3.54 4.90
CA LYS A 672 -25.27 -2.25 5.22
C LYS A 672 -24.42 -1.03 4.88
N ILE A 673 -23.13 -1.21 4.62
CA ILE A 673 -22.26 -0.13 4.12
C ILE A 673 -22.69 0.40 2.74
N PHE A 674 -23.44 -0.39 1.95
CA PHE A 674 -23.94 -0.04 0.61
C PHE A 674 -25.39 0.47 0.61
N VAL A 675 -26.04 0.56 1.78
CA VAL A 675 -27.41 1.09 1.86
C VAL A 675 -27.51 2.16 2.94
N ALA A 676 -28.20 3.25 2.63
CA ALA A 676 -28.33 4.35 3.56
C ALA A 676 -29.14 3.95 4.81
N ASN A 677 -28.65 4.35 5.99
CA ASN A 677 -29.38 4.18 7.24
C ASN A 677 -30.61 5.11 7.27
N PRO A 678 -31.84 4.58 7.36
CA PRO A 678 -33.07 5.38 7.32
C PRO A 678 -33.17 6.37 8.48
N ALA A 679 -32.49 6.14 9.60
CA ALA A 679 -32.42 7.10 10.71
C ALA A 679 -31.75 8.42 10.33
N ASN A 680 -30.88 8.42 9.32
CA ASN A 680 -30.20 9.60 8.78
C ASN A 680 -30.83 10.07 7.45
N GLY A 681 -31.67 9.22 6.85
CA GLY A 681 -32.13 9.36 5.47
C GLY A 681 -31.00 9.26 4.44
N SER A 682 -31.28 9.64 3.20
CA SER A 682 -30.34 9.61 2.08
C SER A 682 -30.48 10.84 1.19
N ARG A 683 -29.46 11.11 0.37
CA ARG A 683 -29.52 12.19 -0.63
C ARG A 683 -30.54 11.90 -1.73
N HIS A 684 -30.81 10.62 -2.03
CA HIS A 684 -31.94 10.23 -2.88
C HIS A 684 -33.27 10.67 -2.29
N ASN A 685 -33.49 10.59 -0.97
CA ASN A 685 -34.72 11.07 -0.33
C ASN A 685 -34.93 12.57 -0.49
N ARG A 686 -33.86 13.33 -0.75
CA ARG A 686 -33.93 14.77 -0.98
C ARG A 686 -34.13 15.13 -2.45
N GLY A 687 -34.13 14.15 -3.34
CA GLY A 687 -34.15 14.36 -4.81
C GLY A 687 -32.85 14.97 -5.33
N SER A 688 -31.75 14.76 -4.59
CA SER A 688 -30.45 15.36 -4.88
C SER A 688 -29.37 14.30 -5.09
N ALA A 689 -29.73 13.05 -5.38
CA ALA A 689 -28.80 12.02 -5.80
C ALA A 689 -29.35 11.28 -7.03
N VAL A 690 -28.44 10.80 -7.87
CA VAL A 690 -28.76 10.02 -9.06
C VAL A 690 -27.77 8.88 -9.21
N ASP A 691 -28.29 7.69 -9.49
CA ASP A 691 -27.54 6.50 -9.84
C ASP A 691 -27.65 6.29 -11.35
N LEU A 692 -26.53 6.23 -12.05
CA LEU A 692 -26.54 6.13 -13.51
C LEU A 692 -25.27 5.50 -14.10
N THR A 693 -25.40 5.08 -15.36
CA THR A 693 -24.28 4.67 -16.21
C THR A 693 -24.32 5.38 -17.56
N LEU A 694 -23.31 5.13 -18.39
CA LEU A 694 -23.28 5.57 -19.78
C LEU A 694 -23.94 4.52 -20.68
N TYR A 695 -24.52 4.96 -21.80
CA TYR A 695 -24.82 4.10 -22.94
C TYR A 695 -24.24 4.71 -24.22
N ASP A 696 -23.91 3.86 -25.19
CA ASP A 696 -23.37 4.28 -26.48
C ASP A 696 -24.51 4.80 -27.38
N LEU A 697 -24.41 6.03 -27.88
CA LEU A 697 -25.48 6.63 -28.70
C LEU A 697 -25.67 5.93 -30.05
N LYS A 698 -24.64 5.27 -30.56
CA LYS A 698 -24.67 4.62 -31.88
C LYS A 698 -25.37 3.27 -31.83
N THR A 699 -25.09 2.47 -30.81
CA THR A 699 -25.61 1.11 -30.62
C THR A 699 -26.85 1.09 -29.72
N GLY A 700 -27.01 2.10 -28.87
CA GLY A 700 -28.06 2.18 -27.87
C GLY A 700 -27.85 1.27 -26.66
N LEU A 701 -26.71 0.57 -26.59
CA LEU A 701 -26.41 -0.39 -25.53
C LEU A 701 -25.71 0.27 -24.33
N PRO A 702 -25.98 -0.17 -23.09
CA PRO A 702 -25.23 0.25 -21.91
C PRO A 702 -23.72 0.03 -22.10
N ILE A 703 -22.92 0.96 -21.60
CA ILE A 703 -21.46 0.82 -21.55
C ILE A 703 -21.11 -0.14 -20.42
N GLU A 704 -20.26 -1.10 -20.73
CA GLU A 704 -19.69 -2.00 -19.74
C GLU A 704 -18.69 -1.27 -18.84
N MET A 705 -18.86 -1.44 -17.53
CA MET A 705 -18.04 -0.81 -16.50
C MET A 705 -17.24 -1.88 -15.74
N VAL A 706 -16.44 -1.47 -14.75
CA VAL A 706 -15.59 -2.38 -13.97
C VAL A 706 -16.37 -3.34 -13.05
N GLY A 707 -17.60 -2.99 -12.72
CA GLY A 707 -18.56 -3.73 -11.90
C GLY A 707 -19.98 -3.57 -12.45
N VAL A 708 -20.95 -4.32 -11.91
CA VAL A 708 -22.37 -4.15 -12.25
C VAL A 708 -23.05 -3.18 -11.28
N TYR A 709 -24.20 -2.62 -11.67
CA TYR A 709 -25.01 -1.77 -10.78
C TYR A 709 -25.51 -2.55 -9.56
N ASP A 710 -25.64 -1.86 -8.41
CA ASP A 710 -25.97 -2.41 -7.08
C ASP A 710 -24.98 -3.46 -6.55
N GLU A 711 -23.85 -3.72 -7.22
CA GLU A 711 -22.88 -4.69 -6.74
C GLU A 711 -22.34 -4.28 -5.36
N MET A 712 -22.41 -5.16 -4.36
CA MET A 712 -21.90 -4.88 -3.01
C MET A 712 -20.50 -5.49 -2.85
N SER A 713 -19.55 -5.01 -3.67
CA SER A 713 -18.16 -5.46 -3.70
C SER A 713 -17.20 -4.28 -3.94
N GLN A 714 -15.89 -4.50 -3.78
CA GLN A 714 -14.87 -3.48 -4.09
C GLN A 714 -14.90 -3.00 -5.57
N ARG A 715 -15.46 -3.79 -6.49
CA ARG A 715 -15.62 -3.41 -7.90
C ARG A 715 -16.53 -2.21 -8.10
N SER A 716 -17.34 -1.90 -7.09
CA SER A 716 -18.24 -0.75 -7.08
C SER A 716 -17.52 0.55 -6.75
N TYR A 717 -16.29 0.50 -6.25
CA TYR A 717 -15.60 1.70 -5.79
C TYR A 717 -15.13 2.55 -6.98
N PRO A 718 -15.21 3.90 -6.90
CA PRO A 718 -14.75 4.82 -7.95
C PRO A 718 -13.27 4.67 -8.32
N HIS A 719 -12.45 4.08 -7.45
CA HIS A 719 -11.00 3.93 -7.64
C HIS A 719 -10.53 2.48 -7.82
N TYR A 720 -11.47 1.57 -8.05
CA TYR A 720 -11.18 0.15 -8.27
C TYR A 720 -10.11 -0.06 -9.38
N PRO A 721 -9.02 -0.81 -9.12
CA PRO A 721 -7.90 -0.95 -10.05
C PRO A 721 -8.09 -2.02 -11.15
N GLY A 722 -9.08 -2.90 -11.00
CA GLY A 722 -9.30 -4.03 -11.91
C GLY A 722 -9.90 -3.67 -13.28
N GLY A 723 -10.17 -4.69 -14.08
CA GLY A 723 -10.79 -4.57 -15.41
C GLY A 723 -9.84 -4.11 -16.53
N SER A 724 -10.41 -3.73 -17.67
CA SER A 724 -9.67 -3.14 -18.79
C SER A 724 -9.43 -1.64 -18.61
N SER A 725 -8.43 -1.09 -19.31
CA SER A 725 -8.22 0.35 -19.39
C SER A 725 -9.43 1.06 -19.97
N LEU A 726 -10.18 0.43 -20.88
CA LEU A 726 -11.39 1.00 -21.46
C LEU A 726 -12.50 1.15 -20.42
N GLN A 727 -12.78 0.10 -19.65
CA GLN A 727 -13.78 0.15 -18.56
C GLN A 727 -13.43 1.23 -17.52
N ARG A 728 -12.17 1.31 -17.09
CA ARG A 728 -11.73 2.37 -16.16
C ARG A 728 -11.81 3.75 -16.79
N TRP A 729 -11.47 3.90 -18.06
CA TRP A 729 -11.60 5.18 -18.77
C TRP A 729 -13.07 5.63 -18.87
N HIS A 730 -14.02 4.72 -19.11
CA HIS A 730 -15.45 5.05 -19.12
C HIS A 730 -15.98 5.46 -17.75
N ARG A 731 -15.58 4.74 -16.70
CA ARG A 731 -15.90 5.11 -15.32
C ARG A 731 -15.34 6.49 -14.99
N ASP A 732 -14.06 6.72 -15.27
CA ASP A 732 -13.39 7.99 -14.97
C ASP A 732 -14.00 9.15 -15.79
N LEU A 733 -14.36 8.92 -17.06
CA LEU A 733 -15.10 9.89 -17.89
C LEU A 733 -16.43 10.28 -17.23
N LEU A 734 -17.20 9.28 -16.80
CA LEU A 734 -18.49 9.53 -16.16
C LEU A 734 -18.33 10.35 -14.88
N VAL A 735 -17.39 9.96 -14.01
CA VAL A 735 -17.10 10.66 -12.76
C VAL A 735 -16.66 12.10 -13.03
N ASP A 736 -15.78 12.31 -14.01
CA ASP A 736 -15.26 13.63 -14.37
C ASP A 736 -16.36 14.56 -14.89
N GLU A 737 -17.22 14.06 -15.78
CA GLU A 737 -18.31 14.85 -16.36
C GLU A 737 -19.41 15.17 -15.35
N MET A 738 -19.75 14.22 -14.47
CA MET A 738 -20.68 14.46 -13.36
C MET A 738 -20.09 15.48 -12.37
N THR A 739 -18.81 15.36 -12.02
CA THR A 739 -18.12 16.30 -11.13
C THR A 739 -18.10 17.72 -11.72
N ALA A 740 -17.76 17.86 -13.00
CA ALA A 740 -17.83 19.13 -13.72
C ALA A 740 -19.27 19.68 -13.83
N GLY A 741 -20.28 18.81 -13.71
CA GLY A 741 -21.70 19.15 -13.64
C GLY A 741 -22.16 19.72 -12.31
N GLY A 742 -21.34 19.66 -11.25
CA GLY A 742 -21.73 20.05 -9.89
C GLY A 742 -22.25 18.89 -9.04
N PHE A 743 -21.84 17.67 -9.36
CA PHE A 743 -22.08 16.49 -8.53
C PHE A 743 -20.80 16.04 -7.83
N SER A 744 -20.94 15.17 -6.82
CA SER A 744 -19.85 14.48 -6.14
C SER A 744 -20.13 12.98 -6.19
N VAL A 745 -19.16 12.17 -6.61
CA VAL A 745 -19.30 10.71 -6.61
C VAL A 745 -19.30 10.16 -5.18
N TYR A 746 -20.16 9.20 -4.88
CA TYR A 746 -20.12 8.51 -3.59
C TYR A 746 -18.91 7.56 -3.55
N GLU A 747 -18.21 7.56 -2.43
CA GLU A 747 -16.90 6.91 -2.32
C GLU A 747 -16.91 5.37 -2.45
N TYR A 748 -18.09 4.74 -2.33
CA TYR A 748 -18.26 3.30 -2.46
C TYR A 748 -18.93 2.88 -3.77
N GLU A 749 -19.42 3.83 -4.56
CA GLU A 749 -20.28 3.55 -5.71
C GLU A 749 -19.94 4.48 -6.87
N TRP A 750 -19.30 3.93 -7.91
CA TRP A 750 -18.89 4.70 -9.09
C TRP A 750 -20.06 5.24 -9.93
N TRP A 751 -21.27 4.71 -9.72
CA TRP A 751 -22.51 5.11 -10.40
C TRP A 751 -23.32 6.17 -9.64
N HIS A 752 -23.03 6.41 -8.36
CA HIS A 752 -23.85 7.24 -7.48
C HIS A 752 -23.29 8.65 -7.37
N PHE A 753 -24.14 9.64 -7.62
CA PHE A 753 -23.74 11.05 -7.66
C PHE A 753 -24.66 11.95 -6.83
N ASP A 754 -24.09 12.59 -5.82
CA ASP A 754 -24.74 13.59 -4.97
C ASP A 754 -24.64 14.98 -5.62
N PHE A 755 -25.76 15.68 -5.79
CA PHE A 755 -25.78 17.06 -6.24
C PHE A 755 -25.30 18.01 -5.12
N ASN A 756 -24.39 18.91 -5.46
CA ASN A 756 -23.84 19.86 -4.49
C ASN A 756 -24.93 20.79 -3.95
N GLY A 757 -25.04 20.89 -2.61
CA GLY A 757 -26.09 21.66 -1.94
C GLY A 757 -27.32 20.85 -1.55
N TRP A 758 -27.26 19.52 -1.65
CA TRP A 758 -28.33 18.61 -1.19
C TRP A 758 -28.80 18.87 0.26
N GLN A 759 -27.93 19.43 1.12
CA GLN A 759 -28.24 19.76 2.52
C GLN A 759 -29.36 20.81 2.65
N HIS A 760 -29.66 21.57 1.59
CA HIS A 760 -30.69 22.60 1.58
C HIS A 760 -32.11 22.06 1.32
N TYR A 761 -32.27 20.76 1.07
CA TYR A 761 -33.56 20.13 0.80
C TYR A 761 -33.91 19.16 1.93
N PRO A 762 -35.18 19.08 2.39
CA PRO A 762 -35.56 18.18 3.47
C PRO A 762 -35.70 16.74 2.96
N LEU A 763 -35.70 15.77 3.87
CA LEU A 763 -36.08 14.39 3.55
C LEU A 763 -37.51 14.32 2.99
N GLY A 764 -37.65 13.72 1.81
CA GLY A 764 -38.93 13.47 1.15
C GLY A 764 -39.41 12.02 1.30
N ASN A 765 -40.73 11.84 1.35
CA ASN A 765 -41.37 10.52 1.39
C ASN A 765 -42.62 10.43 0.50
N LYS A 766 -42.73 11.28 -0.52
CA LYS A 766 -43.85 11.23 -1.48
C LYS A 766 -43.66 10.03 -2.40
N THR A 767 -44.71 9.28 -2.68
CA THR A 767 -44.66 8.23 -3.70
C THR A 767 -44.62 8.85 -5.09
N PHE A 768 -44.26 8.08 -6.12
CA PHE A 768 -44.13 8.60 -7.47
C PHE A 768 -45.48 9.04 -8.06
N GLU A 769 -46.58 8.36 -7.72
CA GLU A 769 -47.94 8.74 -8.11
C GLU A 769 -48.31 10.11 -7.55
N ALA A 770 -47.93 10.40 -6.31
CA ALA A 770 -48.21 11.68 -5.65
C ALA A 770 -47.41 12.86 -6.23
N LEU A 771 -46.41 12.59 -7.08
CA LEU A 771 -45.64 13.63 -7.78
C LEU A 771 -46.26 14.03 -9.11
N GLU A 772 -47.03 13.14 -9.75
CA GLU A 772 -47.66 13.40 -11.06
C GLU A 772 -48.82 14.40 -10.98
N ASP A 773 -49.49 14.48 -9.84
CA ASP A 773 -50.60 15.42 -9.62
C ASP A 773 -50.16 16.90 -9.58
N ASN A 774 -48.86 17.20 -9.77
CA ASN A 774 -48.28 18.54 -9.74
C ASN A 774 -47.60 18.99 -11.06
N GLU A 775 -47.68 18.21 -12.15
CA GLU A 775 -47.06 18.57 -13.45
C GLU A 775 -47.76 19.68 -14.24
#